data_AF-A0AA37UUA6-F1
#
_entry.id   AF-A0AA37UUA6-F1
#
_cell.length_a   1.000
_cell.length_b   1.000
_cell.length_c   1.000
_cell.angle_alpha   90.00
_cell.angle_beta   90.00
_cell.angle_gamma   90.00
#
_symmetry.space_group_name_H-M   'P 1'
#
loop_
_entity.id
_entity.type
_entity.pdbx_description
1 polymer ?
#
loop_
_entity_poly.entity_id
_entity_poly.type
_entity_poly.pdbx_seq_one_letter_code
_entity_poly.pdbx_strand_id
1 'polypeptide(L)'
;MVQAERRGFAVVDGLAERFQSLTPPATRAAHLESRISQLIRHQPVLVAIDDLQALDAANIRALSGLVSKFSGVPLVWEFALSSGGVETPGAQFFTALSQDERVQHLEPLGLLSKSAVTEVVHDLLGAEPSHDLVVLCQCFDSNPKTVVELVLSLEQDGAIDINDGIAQLRTDESAARPLLTRPEGQTTAVPAQLLSRVLDRLAGLSEPSRRCLQVAAVLGRMFSPQDLLEMLGCSPAELLVPMSDAVASGLITSEAEEFAFSHDLIWRAVLATVPIPLVSLLHREAATMLVQRKGRHTKESALHLLQSPRPDNVEGVGTIARTAERLLIGAPATAAALALRGMEITPRGSREHFAMAGTAMIGFLRSGCLEQSAQIAEEFIGQATEDTGLMADRVKASMAIVMALQGETNRALALTSASDGAARNGVSRSTDMVRLAISSFSHVETAGAVAESILTGASRRPADMTMAALSVRATGAWRRGNIHDALCAIEEAAGLWRRWSGYAFTSYPLWQQAWMLLRLQELEAAQTVMESITCVIESGNSDVLAAVPVSLRGWYRFAKGDLAGAELDASEALERCRGYHAVLPFPFLHALRALTALRRGELANASERARLLDESLPRDPLNPLWGVRCLVLAQVKAACDDTKLALEALLDADDGLQLTLADPISAVWCVRLACNAGDRSFAGRLVETTEMISAQNPNISLFANIAAHGRGLLDRDPEAVKMAAAQYSDPWAQASAREDAGVLLSTVDRVGAVSELSTAMTGFAILDANWDVARLRHRLRDLGVRRRHWIHRTRPTSGWASLTDMEEKVARLAARGLTNRQAARELFISPHTVGFHLRQIYRKLEIRSRVDLARIAQLPENMRDT
;
A
#
# COMPACT_ATOMS: atom_id res chain seq x y z
N MET A 1 15.82 -33.11 -36.99
CA MET A 1 15.75 -32.85 -38.46
C MET A 1 16.28 -31.49 -38.90
N VAL A 2 15.68 -30.33 -38.55
CA VAL A 2 16.13 -28.98 -39.02
C VAL A 2 17.60 -28.68 -38.72
N GLN A 3 18.11 -29.06 -37.55
CA GLN A 3 19.53 -28.89 -37.22
C GLN A 3 20.45 -29.75 -38.09
N ALA A 4 20.00 -30.92 -38.55
CA ALA A 4 20.80 -31.80 -39.41
C ALA A 4 20.95 -31.20 -40.81
N GLU A 5 19.88 -30.64 -41.39
CA GLU A 5 19.95 -29.90 -42.65
C GLU A 5 20.92 -28.71 -42.56
N ARG A 6 20.89 -27.95 -41.46
CA ARG A 6 21.84 -26.85 -41.21
C ARG A 6 23.30 -27.32 -41.09
N ARG A 7 23.53 -28.57 -40.70
CA ARG A 7 24.87 -29.19 -40.62
C ARG A 7 25.28 -29.91 -41.91
N GLY A 8 24.51 -29.75 -42.99
CA GLY A 8 24.84 -30.31 -44.30
C GLY A 8 24.42 -31.76 -44.52
N PHE A 9 23.53 -32.30 -43.68
CA PHE A 9 22.94 -33.62 -43.91
C PHE A 9 21.76 -33.53 -44.88
N ALA A 10 21.62 -34.50 -45.78
CA ALA A 10 20.34 -34.76 -46.43
C ALA A 10 19.42 -35.43 -45.40
N VAL A 11 18.25 -34.85 -45.14
CA VAL A 11 17.27 -35.48 -44.25
C VAL A 11 16.24 -36.25 -45.06
N VAL A 12 16.07 -37.52 -44.71
CA VAL A 12 14.99 -38.38 -45.21
C VAL A 12 14.03 -38.63 -44.09
N ASP A 13 12.85 -38.02 -44.21
CA ASP A 13 11.73 -38.30 -43.33
C ASP A 13 11.11 -39.66 -43.67
N GLY A 14 11.18 -40.58 -42.72
CA GLY A 14 10.65 -41.93 -42.79
C GLY A 14 9.33 -42.12 -42.04
N LEU A 15 8.58 -41.04 -41.72
CA LEU A 15 7.28 -41.08 -41.02
C LEU A 15 6.45 -42.34 -41.34
N ALA A 16 6.05 -43.05 -40.29
CA ALA A 16 5.24 -44.27 -40.37
C ALA A 16 3.92 -44.08 -41.14
N GLU A 17 3.34 -42.87 -41.17
CA GLU A 17 2.13 -42.56 -41.97
C GLU A 17 2.34 -42.82 -43.48
N ARG A 18 3.54 -42.57 -44.03
CA ARG A 18 3.84 -42.91 -45.43
C ARG A 18 4.07 -44.41 -45.64
N PHE A 19 4.43 -45.14 -44.57
CA PHE A 19 4.44 -46.60 -44.50
C PHE A 19 3.04 -47.22 -44.26
N GLN A 20 1.97 -46.42 -44.18
CA GLN A 20 0.59 -46.93 -44.14
C GLN A 20 -0.14 -46.79 -45.48
N SER A 21 0.47 -46.16 -46.50
CA SER A 21 -0.10 -46.13 -47.86
C SER A 21 -0.14 -47.54 -48.50
N LEU A 22 -1.13 -47.77 -49.39
CA LEU A 22 -1.49 -49.01 -50.12
C LEU A 22 -0.37 -49.71 -50.93
N THR A 23 0.89 -49.36 -50.71
CA THR A 23 2.06 -49.84 -51.43
C THR A 23 2.71 -51.03 -50.71
N PRO A 24 3.12 -52.12 -51.40
CA PRO A 24 3.77 -53.27 -50.77
C PRO A 24 5.06 -52.91 -50.00
N PRO A 25 5.37 -53.59 -48.88
CA PRO A 25 6.58 -53.35 -48.07
C PRO A 25 7.89 -53.35 -48.87
N ALA A 26 8.03 -54.29 -49.82
CA ALA A 26 9.23 -54.40 -50.66
C ALA A 26 9.43 -53.17 -51.56
N THR A 27 8.35 -52.60 -52.08
CA THR A 27 8.40 -51.40 -52.94
C THR A 27 8.80 -50.16 -52.14
N ARG A 28 8.34 -50.06 -50.89
CA ARG A 28 8.71 -48.96 -49.96
C ARG A 28 10.17 -49.03 -49.55
N ALA A 29 10.65 -50.22 -49.19
CA ALA A 29 12.06 -50.44 -48.88
C ALA A 29 12.97 -50.13 -50.09
N ALA A 30 12.57 -50.55 -51.29
CA ALA A 30 13.29 -50.21 -52.53
C ALA A 30 13.31 -48.70 -52.83
N HIS A 31 12.21 -48.00 -52.57
CA HIS A 31 12.15 -46.54 -52.76
C HIS A 31 13.04 -45.80 -51.75
N LEU A 32 12.99 -46.20 -50.47
CA LEU A 32 13.86 -45.66 -49.43
C LEU A 32 15.34 -45.95 -49.75
N GLU A 33 15.65 -47.18 -50.17
CA GLU A 33 16.99 -47.58 -50.61
C GLU A 33 17.51 -46.72 -51.75
N SER A 34 16.70 -46.54 -52.81
CA SER A 34 17.07 -45.74 -53.97
C SER A 34 17.33 -44.30 -53.58
N ARG A 35 16.50 -43.74 -52.69
CA ARG A 35 16.62 -42.36 -52.22
C ARG A 35 17.87 -42.17 -51.36
N ILE A 36 18.15 -43.08 -50.43
CA ILE A 36 19.39 -43.07 -49.63
C ILE A 36 20.61 -43.17 -50.56
N SER A 37 20.59 -44.12 -51.51
CA SER A 37 21.69 -44.36 -52.46
C SER A 37 21.98 -43.19 -53.39
N GLN A 38 20.99 -42.35 -53.66
CA GLN A 38 21.16 -41.12 -54.45
C GLN A 38 21.77 -40.00 -53.59
N LEU A 39 21.22 -39.78 -52.39
CA LEU A 39 21.62 -38.68 -51.52
C LEU A 39 23.02 -38.86 -50.94
N ILE A 40 23.39 -40.09 -50.58
CA ILE A 40 24.67 -40.39 -49.93
C ILE A 40 25.89 -40.16 -50.82
N ARG A 41 25.70 -40.08 -52.14
CA ARG A 41 26.77 -39.75 -53.10
C ARG A 41 27.23 -38.30 -53.02
N HIS A 42 26.39 -37.43 -52.47
CA HIS A 42 26.61 -35.99 -52.47
C HIS A 42 26.87 -35.43 -51.08
N GLN A 43 26.24 -35.99 -50.05
CA GLN A 43 26.36 -35.51 -48.67
C GLN A 43 25.95 -36.61 -47.67
N PRO A 44 26.36 -36.55 -46.38
CA PRO A 44 25.90 -37.49 -45.37
C PRO A 44 24.37 -37.42 -45.23
N VAL A 45 23.75 -38.55 -44.87
CA VAL A 45 22.29 -38.67 -44.82
C VAL A 45 21.84 -38.98 -43.40
N LEU A 46 20.76 -38.35 -42.95
CA LEU A 46 20.03 -38.70 -41.74
C LEU A 46 18.67 -39.28 -42.14
N VAL A 47 18.36 -40.49 -41.70
CA VAL A 47 17.03 -41.09 -41.84
C VAL A 47 16.37 -41.12 -40.47
N ALA A 48 15.28 -40.38 -40.31
CA ALA A 48 14.50 -40.36 -39.08
C ALA A 48 13.21 -41.16 -39.27
N ILE A 49 12.98 -42.16 -38.42
CA ILE A 49 11.75 -42.95 -38.39
C ILE A 49 11.08 -42.72 -37.04
N ASP A 50 9.98 -41.98 -37.10
CA ASP A 50 9.11 -41.73 -35.96
C ASP A 50 8.07 -42.85 -35.79
N ASP A 51 7.59 -43.05 -34.57
CA ASP A 51 6.57 -44.04 -34.20
C ASP A 51 6.82 -45.46 -34.70
N LEU A 52 7.99 -46.02 -34.36
CA LEU A 52 8.40 -47.36 -34.76
C LEU A 52 7.36 -48.45 -34.40
N GLN A 53 6.58 -48.24 -33.34
CA GLN A 53 5.50 -49.15 -32.90
C GLN A 53 4.38 -49.31 -33.94
N ALA A 54 4.22 -48.36 -34.86
CA ALA A 54 3.19 -48.40 -35.90
C ALA A 54 3.55 -49.33 -37.08
N LEU A 55 4.79 -49.82 -37.15
CA LEU A 55 5.24 -50.70 -38.24
C LEU A 55 4.95 -52.18 -37.97
N ASP A 56 4.42 -52.87 -38.99
CA ASP A 56 4.23 -54.32 -38.97
C ASP A 56 5.56 -55.10 -39.09
N ALA A 57 5.51 -56.41 -38.84
CA ALA A 57 6.68 -57.28 -38.88
C ALA A 57 7.33 -57.38 -40.29
N ALA A 58 6.59 -57.13 -41.37
CA ALA A 58 7.14 -57.19 -42.73
C ALA A 58 7.98 -55.94 -43.05
N ASN A 59 7.49 -54.76 -42.64
CA ASN A 59 8.20 -53.49 -42.76
C ASN A 59 9.44 -53.44 -41.85
N ILE A 60 9.34 -53.97 -40.62
CA ILE A 60 10.49 -54.09 -39.72
C ILE A 60 11.60 -54.96 -40.33
N ARG A 61 11.27 -56.13 -40.91
CA ARG A 61 12.27 -56.97 -41.60
C ARG A 61 12.95 -56.25 -42.76
N ALA A 62 12.17 -55.53 -43.56
CA ALA A 62 12.71 -54.77 -44.68
C ALA A 62 13.63 -53.64 -44.20
N LEU A 63 13.24 -52.94 -43.13
CA LEU A 63 14.04 -51.91 -42.48
C LEU A 63 15.33 -52.47 -41.90
N SER A 64 15.29 -53.63 -41.21
CA SER A 64 16.50 -54.31 -40.71
C SER A 64 17.49 -54.62 -41.84
N GLY A 65 16.98 -55.04 -43.01
CA GLY A 65 17.78 -55.28 -44.20
C GLY A 65 18.48 -54.01 -44.71
N LEU A 66 17.79 -52.86 -44.71
CA LEU A 66 18.37 -51.57 -45.12
C LEU A 66 19.43 -51.07 -44.15
N VAL A 67 19.17 -51.15 -42.84
CA VAL A 67 20.15 -50.74 -41.80
C VAL A 67 21.44 -51.54 -41.95
N SER A 68 21.33 -52.86 -42.15
CA SER A 68 22.50 -53.74 -42.37
C SER A 68 23.24 -53.40 -43.67
N LYS A 69 22.51 -53.19 -44.77
CA LYS A 69 23.08 -52.91 -46.10
C LYS A 69 23.89 -51.60 -46.14
N PHE A 70 23.49 -50.59 -45.38
CA PHE A 70 24.16 -49.28 -45.35
C PHE A 70 25.09 -49.10 -44.13
N SER A 71 25.52 -50.19 -43.50
CA SER A 71 26.34 -50.15 -42.29
C SER A 71 27.76 -49.57 -42.42
N GLY A 72 28.25 -49.35 -43.66
CA GLY A 72 29.61 -48.85 -43.95
C GLY A 72 29.67 -47.51 -44.69
N VAL A 73 28.54 -46.78 -44.76
CA VAL A 73 28.44 -45.49 -45.48
C VAL A 73 28.06 -44.36 -44.51
N PRO A 74 28.30 -43.07 -44.83
CA PRO A 74 28.02 -41.95 -43.93
C PRO A 74 26.51 -41.66 -43.80
N LEU A 75 25.81 -42.55 -43.09
CA LEU A 75 24.37 -42.56 -42.86
C LEU A 75 24.10 -42.67 -41.35
N VAL A 76 23.23 -41.80 -40.83
CA VAL A 76 22.74 -41.85 -39.45
C VAL A 76 21.28 -42.28 -39.48
N TRP A 77 20.92 -43.23 -38.62
CA TRP A 77 19.53 -43.63 -38.37
C TRP A 77 19.07 -43.10 -37.02
N GLU A 78 17.90 -42.48 -36.99
CA GLU A 78 17.23 -42.00 -35.78
C GLU A 78 15.87 -42.70 -35.68
N PHE A 79 15.60 -43.34 -34.54
CA PHE A 79 14.36 -44.08 -34.29
C PHE A 79 13.69 -43.55 -33.03
N ALA A 80 12.37 -43.33 -33.07
CA ALA A 80 11.56 -42.99 -31.92
C ALA A 80 10.50 -44.07 -31.62
N LEU A 81 10.29 -44.35 -30.34
CA LEU A 81 9.36 -45.38 -29.83
C LEU A 81 8.70 -44.86 -28.55
N SER A 82 7.39 -45.08 -28.41
CA SER A 82 6.67 -44.80 -27.15
C SER A 82 6.83 -45.92 -26.11
N SER A 83 6.85 -45.56 -24.82
CA SER A 83 7.09 -46.48 -23.70
C SER A 83 5.99 -47.53 -23.47
N GLY A 84 4.82 -47.41 -24.12
CA GLY A 84 3.66 -48.27 -23.91
C GLY A 84 3.63 -49.58 -24.73
N GLY A 85 4.64 -49.87 -25.55
CA GLY A 85 4.57 -50.89 -26.60
C GLY A 85 5.55 -52.06 -26.48
N VAL A 86 5.77 -52.61 -25.28
CA VAL A 86 6.82 -53.62 -25.00
C VAL A 86 6.71 -54.90 -25.85
N GLU A 87 5.53 -55.21 -26.40
CA GLU A 87 5.30 -56.42 -27.23
C GLU A 87 5.21 -56.17 -28.74
N THR A 88 5.49 -54.96 -29.23
CA THR A 88 5.40 -54.66 -30.67
C THR A 88 6.62 -55.19 -31.46
N PRO A 89 6.48 -55.56 -32.75
CA PRO A 89 7.62 -55.88 -33.61
C PRO A 89 8.66 -54.75 -33.67
N GLY A 90 8.22 -53.49 -33.56
CA GLY A 90 9.09 -52.33 -33.43
C GLY A 90 9.92 -52.32 -32.14
N ALA A 91 9.32 -52.64 -30.99
CA ALA A 91 10.04 -52.75 -29.72
C ALA A 91 11.06 -53.91 -29.72
N GLN A 92 10.74 -55.02 -30.37
CA GLN A 92 11.68 -56.14 -30.56
C GLN A 92 12.86 -55.74 -31.44
N PHE A 93 12.61 -55.01 -32.53
CA PHE A 93 13.66 -54.45 -33.39
C PHE A 93 14.54 -53.44 -32.66
N PHE A 94 13.93 -52.55 -31.86
CA PHE A 94 14.65 -51.59 -31.03
C PHE A 94 15.57 -52.31 -30.03
N THR A 95 15.05 -53.35 -29.35
CA THR A 95 15.82 -54.17 -28.40
C THR A 95 16.97 -54.92 -29.08
N ALA A 96 16.77 -55.41 -30.31
CA ALA A 96 17.81 -56.07 -31.08
C ALA A 96 18.91 -55.10 -31.53
N LEU A 97 18.55 -53.87 -31.93
CA LEU A 97 19.52 -52.81 -32.22
C LEU A 97 20.30 -52.38 -30.99
N SER A 98 19.70 -52.43 -29.80
CA SER A 98 20.37 -52.07 -28.54
C SER A 98 21.57 -52.96 -28.18
N GLN A 99 21.72 -54.11 -28.82
CA GLN A 99 22.86 -55.00 -28.63
C GLN A 99 24.06 -54.63 -29.54
N ASP A 100 23.90 -53.67 -30.46
CA ASP A 100 24.94 -53.21 -31.37
C ASP A 100 25.71 -52.01 -30.76
N GLU A 101 27.02 -52.14 -30.61
CA GLU A 101 27.90 -51.12 -30.02
C GLU A 101 27.92 -49.79 -30.81
N ARG A 102 27.41 -49.76 -32.05
CA ARG A 102 27.30 -48.55 -32.88
C ARG A 102 26.06 -47.72 -32.59
N VAL A 103 25.14 -48.22 -31.78
CA VAL A 103 23.87 -47.55 -31.46
C VAL A 103 24.02 -46.73 -30.19
N GLN A 104 23.68 -45.44 -30.27
CA GLN A 104 23.60 -44.57 -29.11
C GLN A 104 22.15 -44.48 -28.62
N HIS A 105 21.90 -44.87 -27.37
CA HIS A 105 20.62 -44.70 -26.72
C HIS A 105 20.52 -43.35 -26.03
N LEU A 106 19.40 -42.67 -26.23
CA LEU A 106 18.99 -41.54 -25.41
C LEU A 106 18.11 -42.07 -24.27
N GLU A 107 18.22 -41.46 -23.09
CA GLU A 107 17.35 -41.80 -21.96
C GLU A 107 15.88 -41.55 -22.30
N PRO A 108 14.94 -42.32 -21.72
CA PRO A 108 13.51 -42.09 -21.90
C PRO A 108 13.16 -40.63 -21.59
N LEU A 109 12.51 -39.97 -22.55
CA LEU A 109 12.06 -38.59 -22.35
C LEU A 109 10.99 -38.58 -21.25
N GLY A 110 11.32 -37.94 -20.12
CA GLY A 110 10.44 -37.82 -18.97
C GLY A 110 9.42 -36.68 -19.10
N LEU A 111 8.71 -36.43 -18.00
CA LEU A 111 7.81 -35.26 -17.89
C LEU A 111 8.60 -33.96 -18.02
N LEU A 112 7.94 -32.90 -18.50
CA LEU A 112 8.57 -31.59 -18.64
C LEU A 112 8.93 -31.04 -17.25
N SER A 113 10.15 -30.51 -17.13
CA SER A 113 10.53 -29.70 -15.99
C SER A 113 9.75 -28.39 -15.98
N LYS A 114 9.72 -27.69 -14.84
CA LYS A 114 9.08 -26.37 -14.75
C LYS A 114 9.59 -25.39 -15.81
N SER A 115 10.91 -25.34 -16.02
CA SER A 115 11.52 -24.47 -17.03
C SER A 115 11.10 -24.86 -18.45
N ALA A 116 11.00 -26.16 -18.73
CA ALA A 116 10.55 -26.65 -20.03
C ALA A 116 9.06 -26.36 -20.29
N VAL A 117 8.21 -26.44 -19.25
CA VAL A 117 6.81 -25.97 -19.34
C VAL A 117 6.78 -24.47 -19.66
N THR A 118 7.55 -23.65 -18.94
CA THR A 118 7.64 -22.21 -19.23
C THR A 118 8.05 -21.92 -20.67
N GLU A 119 9.07 -22.62 -21.20
CA GLU A 119 9.51 -22.49 -22.59
C GLU A 119 8.42 -22.90 -23.59
N VAL A 120 7.75 -24.03 -23.38
CA VAL A 120 6.66 -24.50 -24.24
C VAL A 120 5.49 -23.50 -24.26
N VAL A 121 5.08 -23.00 -23.10
CA VAL A 121 3.98 -22.03 -23.02
C VAL A 121 4.37 -20.69 -23.67
N HIS A 122 5.62 -20.24 -23.47
CA HIS A 122 6.16 -19.05 -24.14
C HIS A 122 6.11 -19.21 -25.66
N ASP A 123 6.55 -20.35 -26.19
CA ASP A 123 6.57 -20.62 -27.63
C ASP A 123 5.17 -20.71 -28.24
N LEU A 124 4.18 -21.19 -27.47
CA LEU A 124 2.78 -21.25 -27.92
C LEU A 124 2.12 -19.87 -27.98
N LEU A 125 2.35 -19.02 -26.97
CA LEU A 125 1.64 -17.75 -26.80
C LEU A 125 2.41 -16.54 -27.35
N GLY A 126 3.71 -16.69 -27.64
CA GLY A 126 4.59 -15.60 -28.07
C GLY A 126 4.86 -14.53 -27.00
N ALA A 127 4.65 -14.88 -25.73
CA ALA A 127 4.76 -13.99 -24.56
C ALA A 127 5.25 -14.76 -23.34
N GLU A 128 5.89 -14.08 -22.38
CA GLU A 128 6.40 -14.71 -21.17
C GLU A 128 5.24 -15.16 -20.26
N PRO A 129 5.08 -16.45 -19.95
CA PRO A 129 3.92 -16.89 -19.17
C PRO A 129 4.07 -16.50 -17.70
N SER A 130 2.95 -16.08 -17.10
CA SER A 130 2.90 -15.77 -15.69
C SER A 130 3.14 -17.02 -14.83
N HIS A 131 3.58 -16.80 -13.59
CA HIS A 131 3.79 -17.88 -12.63
C HIS A 131 2.54 -18.76 -12.46
N ASP A 132 1.37 -18.13 -12.37
CA ASP A 132 0.09 -18.81 -12.16
C ASP A 132 -0.28 -19.71 -13.34
N LEU A 133 -0.05 -19.25 -14.58
CA LEU A 133 -0.31 -20.05 -15.77
C LEU A 133 0.61 -21.28 -15.86
N VAL A 134 1.88 -21.13 -15.48
CA VAL A 134 2.85 -22.25 -15.41
C VAL A 134 2.41 -23.25 -14.35
N VAL A 135 2.03 -22.79 -13.15
CA VAL A 135 1.57 -23.67 -12.06
C VAL A 135 0.32 -24.46 -12.46
N LEU A 136 -0.64 -23.81 -13.14
CA LEU A 136 -1.81 -24.50 -13.69
C LEU A 136 -1.41 -25.62 -14.65
N CYS A 137 -0.48 -25.37 -15.56
CA CYS A 137 0.00 -26.38 -16.51
C CYS A 137 0.68 -27.57 -15.81
N GLN A 138 1.44 -27.30 -14.75
CA GLN A 138 2.10 -28.34 -13.95
C GLN A 138 1.10 -29.26 -13.24
N CYS A 139 -0.11 -28.79 -12.94
CA CYS A 139 -1.17 -29.61 -12.35
C CYS A 139 -1.65 -30.72 -13.31
N PHE A 140 -1.46 -30.58 -14.62
CA PHE A 140 -1.92 -31.52 -15.64
C PHE A 140 -0.78 -32.42 -16.17
N ASP A 141 -0.15 -33.14 -15.24
CA ASP A 141 0.86 -34.19 -15.44
C ASP A 141 2.16 -33.76 -16.14
N SER A 142 2.33 -32.47 -16.47
CA SER A 142 3.50 -31.93 -17.17
C SER A 142 3.87 -32.70 -18.45
N ASN A 143 2.91 -33.42 -19.03
CA ASN A 143 3.06 -34.09 -20.31
C ASN A 143 2.98 -33.03 -21.43
N PRO A 144 3.95 -32.98 -22.36
CA PRO A 144 3.96 -31.98 -23.43
C PRO A 144 2.64 -31.86 -24.18
N LYS A 145 2.02 -33.00 -24.51
CA LYS A 145 0.73 -33.01 -25.23
C LYS A 145 -0.38 -32.37 -24.39
N THR A 146 -0.47 -32.75 -23.12
CA THR A 146 -1.51 -32.23 -22.21
C THR A 146 -1.36 -30.73 -21.96
N VAL A 147 -0.12 -30.25 -21.81
CA VAL A 147 0.20 -28.83 -21.64
C VAL A 147 -0.16 -28.03 -22.88
N VAL A 148 0.25 -28.48 -24.07
CA VAL A 148 -0.08 -27.82 -25.34
C VAL A 148 -1.59 -27.72 -25.53
N GLU A 149 -2.31 -28.83 -25.35
CA GLU A 149 -3.76 -28.83 -25.49
C GLU A 149 -4.45 -27.93 -24.45
N LEU A 150 -3.97 -27.93 -23.19
CA LEU A 150 -4.54 -27.06 -22.15
C LEU A 150 -4.41 -25.58 -22.52
N VAL A 151 -3.22 -25.16 -22.94
CA VAL A 151 -2.93 -23.76 -23.29
C VAL A 151 -3.75 -23.32 -24.50
N LEU A 152 -3.79 -24.14 -25.55
CA LEU A 152 -4.60 -23.87 -26.74
C LEU A 152 -6.10 -23.78 -26.39
N SER A 153 -6.60 -24.64 -25.51
CA SER A 153 -8.00 -24.58 -25.05
C SER A 153 -8.27 -23.32 -24.22
N LEU A 154 -7.35 -22.90 -23.36
CA LEU A 154 -7.49 -21.66 -22.57
C LEU A 154 -7.47 -20.40 -23.45
N GLU A 155 -6.64 -20.39 -24.49
CA GLU A 155 -6.63 -19.30 -25.49
C GLU A 155 -7.95 -19.25 -26.27
N GLN A 156 -8.47 -20.40 -26.72
CA GLN A 156 -9.75 -20.49 -27.43
C GLN A 156 -10.94 -20.03 -26.59
N ASP A 157 -10.94 -20.37 -25.29
CA ASP A 157 -11.96 -19.94 -24.33
C ASP A 157 -11.80 -18.45 -23.93
N GLY A 158 -10.78 -17.76 -24.45
CA GLY A 158 -10.50 -16.35 -24.15
C GLY A 158 -10.10 -16.13 -22.70
N ALA A 159 -9.47 -17.12 -22.06
CA ALA A 159 -9.10 -17.09 -20.65
C ALA A 159 -7.66 -16.57 -20.40
N ILE A 160 -6.93 -16.18 -21.46
CA ILE A 160 -5.56 -15.65 -21.41
C ILE A 160 -5.55 -14.22 -21.93
N ASP A 161 -4.93 -13.30 -21.17
CA ASP A 161 -4.62 -11.94 -21.58
C ASP A 161 -3.11 -11.74 -21.65
N ILE A 162 -2.64 -11.03 -22.68
CA ILE A 162 -1.22 -10.69 -22.86
C ILE A 162 -1.05 -9.19 -22.60
N ASN A 163 -0.45 -8.85 -21.46
CA ASN A 163 -0.19 -7.47 -21.04
C ASN A 163 1.31 -7.26 -20.87
N ASP A 164 1.88 -6.22 -21.49
CA ASP A 164 3.32 -5.90 -21.44
C ASP A 164 4.24 -7.08 -21.78
N GLY A 165 3.79 -7.96 -22.69
CA GLY A 165 4.54 -9.16 -23.10
C GLY A 165 4.47 -10.32 -22.11
N ILE A 166 3.64 -10.24 -21.06
CA ILE A 166 3.37 -11.31 -20.11
C ILE A 166 2.00 -11.91 -20.39
N ALA A 167 1.96 -13.22 -20.65
CA ALA A 167 0.71 -13.98 -20.80
C ALA A 167 0.21 -14.43 -19.42
N GLN A 168 -0.96 -13.94 -19.02
CA GLN A 168 -1.57 -14.23 -17.73
C GLN A 168 -3.01 -14.72 -17.88
N LEU A 169 -3.46 -15.54 -16.93
CA LEU A 169 -4.88 -15.90 -16.85
C LEU A 169 -5.69 -14.63 -16.59
N ARG A 170 -6.80 -14.47 -17.31
CA ARG A 170 -7.72 -13.34 -17.13
C ARG A 170 -8.28 -13.38 -15.71
N THR A 171 -7.77 -12.49 -14.86
CA THR A 171 -8.31 -12.21 -13.55
C THR A 171 -9.35 -11.11 -13.70
N ASP A 172 -10.62 -11.48 -13.57
CA ASP A 172 -11.68 -10.49 -13.51
C ASP A 172 -11.39 -9.56 -12.31
N GLU A 173 -11.09 -8.28 -12.53
CA GLU A 173 -10.80 -7.30 -11.45
C GLU A 173 -11.98 -7.20 -10.45
N SER A 174 -13.17 -7.68 -10.84
CA SER A 174 -14.32 -7.87 -9.96
C SER A 174 -14.15 -8.98 -8.91
N ALA A 175 -13.11 -9.82 -8.98
CA ALA A 175 -12.77 -10.86 -8.00
C ALA A 175 -11.93 -10.33 -6.82
N ALA A 176 -11.32 -9.15 -6.95
CA ALA A 176 -10.67 -8.43 -5.84
C ALA A 176 -11.69 -7.72 -4.93
N ARG A 177 -12.95 -7.59 -5.38
CA ARG A 177 -14.05 -7.25 -4.47
C ARG A 177 -14.37 -8.47 -3.61
N PRO A 178 -14.53 -8.30 -2.28
CA PRO A 178 -15.09 -9.35 -1.45
C PRO A 178 -16.36 -9.89 -2.11
N LEU A 179 -16.62 -11.20 -2.00
CA LEU A 179 -17.81 -11.94 -2.49
C LEU A 179 -19.19 -11.31 -2.16
N LEU A 180 -19.19 -10.18 -1.46
CA LEU A 180 -20.28 -9.48 -0.81
C LEU A 180 -21.07 -8.50 -1.70
N THR A 181 -20.76 -8.40 -2.99
CA THR A 181 -21.51 -7.51 -3.92
C THR A 181 -21.87 -8.12 -5.27
N ARG A 182 -21.64 -9.42 -5.50
CA ARG A 182 -22.06 -10.05 -6.76
C ARG A 182 -23.56 -10.33 -6.72
N PRO A 183 -24.37 -9.77 -7.64
CA PRO A 183 -25.72 -10.27 -7.89
C PRO A 183 -25.62 -11.75 -8.25
N GLU A 184 -26.59 -12.54 -7.80
CA GLU A 184 -26.70 -13.97 -8.09
C GLU A 184 -26.43 -14.24 -9.59
N GLY A 185 -25.39 -15.01 -9.92
CA GLY A 185 -25.19 -15.55 -11.26
C GLY A 185 -23.85 -15.28 -11.97
N GLN A 186 -22.89 -14.55 -11.39
CA GLN A 186 -21.56 -14.37 -12.01
C GLN A 186 -20.42 -14.85 -11.11
N THR A 187 -20.30 -16.17 -10.96
CA THR A 187 -19.00 -16.79 -10.70
C THR A 187 -18.19 -16.71 -11.99
N THR A 188 -16.95 -16.23 -11.92
CA THR A 188 -15.97 -16.31 -13.01
C THR A 188 -16.00 -17.73 -13.58
N ALA A 189 -16.49 -17.87 -14.82
CA ALA A 189 -16.75 -19.19 -15.40
C ALA A 189 -15.43 -19.96 -15.54
N VAL A 190 -15.39 -21.17 -15.00
CA VAL A 190 -14.28 -22.09 -15.28
C VAL A 190 -14.32 -22.38 -16.78
N PRO A 191 -13.20 -22.25 -17.53
CA PRO A 191 -13.12 -22.60 -18.94
C PRO A 191 -13.70 -24.00 -19.17
N ALA A 192 -14.56 -24.18 -20.18
CA ALA A 192 -15.37 -25.40 -20.31
C ALA A 192 -14.50 -26.65 -20.49
N GLN A 193 -13.38 -26.51 -21.19
CA GLN A 193 -12.40 -27.58 -21.40
C GLN A 193 -11.57 -27.90 -20.16
N LEU A 194 -11.31 -26.90 -19.30
CA LEU A 194 -10.68 -27.13 -18.01
C LEU A 194 -11.65 -27.86 -17.07
N LEU A 195 -12.92 -27.46 -17.08
CA LEU A 195 -13.98 -28.12 -16.33
C LEU A 195 -14.12 -29.59 -16.75
N SER A 196 -14.16 -29.90 -18.05
CA SER A 196 -14.25 -31.30 -18.52
C SER A 196 -13.08 -32.15 -18.05
N ARG A 197 -11.84 -31.63 -18.14
CA ARG A 197 -10.64 -32.35 -17.68
C ARG A 197 -10.65 -32.62 -16.17
N VAL A 198 -11.11 -31.66 -15.37
CA VAL A 198 -11.26 -31.86 -13.92
C VAL A 198 -12.37 -32.87 -13.64
N LEU A 199 -13.48 -32.83 -14.38
CA LEU A 199 -14.57 -33.81 -14.26
C LEU A 199 -14.11 -35.23 -14.61
N ASP A 200 -13.30 -35.40 -15.65
CA ASP A 200 -12.74 -36.71 -16.03
C ASP A 200 -11.83 -37.28 -14.93
N ARG A 201 -10.98 -36.43 -14.34
CA ARG A 201 -10.13 -36.82 -13.19
C ARG A 201 -10.97 -37.18 -11.96
N LEU A 202 -11.99 -36.38 -11.65
CA LEU A 202 -12.92 -36.69 -10.58
C LEU A 202 -13.65 -38.02 -10.84
N ALA A 203 -14.10 -38.28 -12.07
CA ALA A 203 -14.78 -39.52 -12.44
C ALA A 203 -13.89 -40.77 -12.29
N GLY A 204 -12.57 -40.62 -12.46
CA GLY A 204 -11.59 -41.67 -12.21
C GLY A 204 -11.35 -42.00 -10.73
N LEU A 205 -11.83 -41.16 -9.81
CA LEU A 205 -11.69 -41.36 -8.37
C LEU A 205 -12.81 -42.21 -7.77
N SER A 206 -12.49 -42.91 -6.67
CA SER A 206 -13.49 -43.63 -5.88
C SER A 206 -14.59 -42.68 -5.37
N GLU A 207 -15.79 -43.21 -5.14
CA GLU A 207 -16.90 -42.41 -4.58
C GLU A 207 -16.53 -41.74 -3.24
N PRO A 208 -15.86 -42.42 -2.28
CA PRO A 208 -15.34 -41.77 -1.08
C PRO A 208 -14.39 -40.60 -1.38
N SER A 209 -13.45 -40.74 -2.31
CA SER A 209 -12.50 -39.68 -2.68
C SER A 209 -13.20 -38.47 -3.30
N ARG A 210 -14.17 -38.71 -4.19
CA ARG A 210 -15.00 -37.64 -4.78
C ARG A 210 -15.79 -36.89 -3.72
N ARG A 211 -16.45 -37.61 -2.81
CA ARG A 211 -17.23 -37.00 -1.72
C ARG A 211 -16.36 -36.13 -0.82
N CYS A 212 -15.16 -36.61 -0.47
CA CYS A 212 -14.22 -35.83 0.33
C CYS A 212 -13.78 -34.55 -0.39
N LEU A 213 -13.45 -34.63 -1.68
CA LEU A 213 -13.07 -33.46 -2.48
C LEU A 213 -14.21 -32.44 -2.62
N GLN A 214 -15.45 -32.89 -2.77
CA GLN A 214 -16.62 -32.02 -2.85
C GLN A 214 -16.88 -31.26 -1.54
N VAL A 215 -16.78 -31.94 -0.38
CA VAL A 215 -16.93 -31.29 0.93
C VAL A 215 -15.72 -30.40 1.22
N ALA A 216 -14.51 -30.83 0.88
CA ALA A 216 -13.30 -30.02 1.00
C ALA A 216 -13.38 -28.73 0.16
N ALA A 217 -13.92 -28.80 -1.06
CA ALA A 217 -14.11 -27.62 -1.91
C ALA A 217 -15.06 -26.59 -1.28
N VAL A 218 -16.03 -27.03 -0.45
CA VAL A 218 -16.89 -26.12 0.33
C VAL A 218 -16.11 -25.47 1.47
N LEU A 219 -15.25 -26.21 2.18
CA LEU A 219 -14.39 -25.69 3.26
C LEU A 219 -13.41 -24.62 2.78
N GLY A 220 -12.94 -24.74 1.54
CA GLY A 220 -12.15 -23.69 0.87
C GLY A 220 -11.05 -24.26 0.00
N ARG A 221 -10.25 -23.36 -0.59
CA ARG A 221 -9.08 -23.74 -1.40
C ARG A 221 -8.01 -24.44 -0.57
N MET A 222 -7.85 -24.04 0.69
CA MET A 222 -7.02 -24.69 1.69
C MET A 222 -7.94 -25.18 2.80
N PHE A 223 -7.72 -26.38 3.30
CA PHE A 223 -8.57 -26.98 4.32
C PHE A 223 -7.78 -27.88 5.26
N SER A 224 -8.16 -27.85 6.53
CA SER A 224 -7.61 -28.76 7.54
C SER A 224 -8.26 -30.14 7.42
N PRO A 225 -7.48 -31.24 7.53
CA PRO A 225 -8.06 -32.58 7.63
C PRO A 225 -9.00 -32.71 8.82
N GLN A 226 -8.77 -31.95 9.91
CA GLN A 226 -9.64 -31.97 11.08
C GLN A 226 -11.03 -31.39 10.79
N ASP A 227 -11.12 -30.35 9.96
CA ASP A 227 -12.38 -29.75 9.55
C ASP A 227 -13.14 -30.67 8.60
N LEU A 228 -12.42 -31.34 7.70
CA LEU A 228 -13.00 -32.32 6.78
C LEU A 228 -13.55 -33.54 7.54
N LEU A 229 -12.83 -34.04 8.55
CA LEU A 229 -13.28 -35.16 9.40
C LEU A 229 -14.59 -34.85 10.11
N GLU A 230 -14.69 -33.68 10.72
CA GLU A 230 -15.88 -33.27 11.46
C GLU A 230 -17.07 -33.05 10.51
N MET A 231 -16.85 -32.42 9.35
CA MET A 231 -17.88 -32.26 8.30
C MET A 231 -18.39 -33.58 7.74
N LEU A 232 -17.52 -34.60 7.61
CA LEU A 232 -17.90 -35.91 7.08
C LEU A 232 -18.40 -36.87 8.18
N GLY A 233 -18.17 -36.55 9.45
CA GLY A 233 -18.50 -37.41 10.59
C GLY A 233 -17.74 -38.74 10.60
N CYS A 234 -16.50 -38.78 10.11
CA CYS A 234 -15.70 -40.00 9.96
C CYS A 234 -14.40 -39.98 10.79
N SER A 235 -13.72 -41.12 10.87
CA SER A 235 -12.46 -41.30 11.59
C SER A 235 -11.23 -40.97 10.72
N PRO A 236 -10.08 -40.57 11.31
CA PRO A 236 -8.86 -40.30 10.54
C PRO A 236 -8.41 -41.45 9.63
N ALA A 237 -8.63 -42.70 10.05
CA ALA A 237 -8.26 -43.88 9.27
C ALA A 237 -9.07 -44.01 7.98
N GLU A 238 -10.32 -43.55 7.98
CA GLU A 238 -11.23 -43.61 6.82
C GLU A 238 -10.87 -42.55 5.75
N LEU A 239 -10.17 -41.47 6.12
CA LEU A 239 -9.68 -40.45 5.17
C LEU A 239 -8.36 -40.81 4.49
N LEU A 240 -7.60 -41.78 5.00
CA LEU A 240 -6.27 -42.10 4.48
C LEU A 240 -6.31 -42.49 3.00
N VAL A 241 -7.18 -43.41 2.62
CA VAL A 241 -7.31 -43.87 1.22
C VAL A 241 -7.91 -42.76 0.34
N PRO A 242 -9.04 -42.12 0.69
CA PRO A 242 -9.61 -41.02 -0.09
C PRO A 242 -8.64 -39.85 -0.35
N MET A 243 -7.87 -39.43 0.65
CA MET A 243 -6.93 -38.32 0.52
C MET A 243 -5.67 -38.73 -0.24
N SER A 244 -5.17 -39.95 -0.05
CA SER A 244 -4.03 -40.46 -0.84
C SER A 244 -4.39 -40.55 -2.32
N ASP A 245 -5.58 -41.04 -2.66
CA ASP A 245 -6.07 -41.08 -4.04
C ASP A 245 -6.21 -39.67 -4.64
N ALA A 246 -6.74 -38.72 -3.86
CA ALA A 246 -6.91 -37.35 -4.28
C ALA A 246 -5.56 -36.64 -4.54
N VAL A 247 -4.55 -36.86 -3.68
CA VAL A 247 -3.18 -36.38 -3.89
C VAL A 247 -2.55 -37.04 -5.12
N ALA A 248 -2.70 -38.35 -5.28
CA ALA A 248 -2.16 -39.09 -6.43
C ALA A 248 -2.78 -38.64 -7.77
N SER A 249 -4.04 -38.18 -7.76
CA SER A 249 -4.70 -37.60 -8.94
C SER A 249 -4.24 -36.19 -9.31
N GLY A 250 -3.43 -35.55 -8.46
CA GLY A 250 -2.92 -34.18 -8.66
C GLY A 250 -3.96 -33.07 -8.47
N LEU A 251 -5.17 -33.38 -8.00
CA LEU A 251 -6.22 -32.37 -7.74
C LEU A 251 -5.94 -31.56 -6.46
N ILE A 252 -5.28 -32.18 -5.49
CA ILE A 252 -4.85 -31.55 -4.24
C ILE A 252 -3.39 -31.87 -3.95
N THR A 253 -2.75 -31.00 -3.17
CA THR A 253 -1.40 -31.18 -2.61
C THR A 253 -1.49 -31.27 -1.09
N SER A 254 -0.58 -32.05 -0.50
CA SER A 254 -0.40 -32.10 0.95
C SER A 254 0.66 -31.09 1.37
N GLU A 255 0.29 -30.17 2.26
CA GLU A 255 1.23 -29.30 2.98
C GLU A 255 1.49 -29.86 4.39
N ALA A 256 2.24 -29.15 5.23
CA ALA A 256 2.68 -29.67 6.54
C ALA A 256 1.53 -29.99 7.51
N GLU A 257 0.48 -29.16 7.54
CA GLU A 257 -0.67 -29.30 8.45
C GLU A 257 -2.04 -29.25 7.73
N GLU A 258 -2.06 -28.96 6.43
CA GLU A 258 -3.27 -28.72 5.64
C GLU A 258 -3.17 -29.36 4.25
N PHE A 259 -4.33 -29.51 3.60
CA PHE A 259 -4.41 -29.82 2.18
C PHE A 259 -4.80 -28.56 1.40
N ALA A 260 -4.26 -28.44 0.19
CA ALA A 260 -4.60 -27.35 -0.72
C ALA A 260 -5.01 -27.92 -2.08
N PHE A 261 -6.00 -27.32 -2.73
CA PHE A 261 -6.23 -27.59 -4.15
C PHE A 261 -5.04 -27.08 -4.95
N SER A 262 -4.53 -27.89 -5.88
CA SER A 262 -3.31 -27.60 -6.63
C SER A 262 -3.39 -26.29 -7.42
N HIS A 263 -4.61 -25.82 -7.76
CA HIS A 263 -4.85 -24.52 -8.39
C HIS A 263 -6.26 -23.97 -8.09
N ASP A 264 -6.43 -22.64 -8.11
CA ASP A 264 -7.72 -21.95 -7.84
C ASP A 264 -8.84 -22.39 -8.80
N LEU A 265 -8.54 -22.51 -10.09
CA LEU A 265 -9.50 -22.99 -11.09
C LEU A 265 -9.91 -24.46 -10.87
N ILE A 266 -9.02 -25.30 -10.31
CA ILE A 266 -9.36 -26.69 -9.97
C ILE A 266 -10.32 -26.70 -8.79
N TRP A 267 -10.05 -25.94 -7.73
CA TRP A 267 -10.96 -25.75 -6.61
C TRP A 267 -12.36 -25.32 -7.08
N ARG A 268 -12.44 -24.29 -7.94
CA ARG A 268 -13.71 -23.81 -8.50
C ARG A 268 -14.42 -24.87 -9.34
N ALA A 269 -13.69 -25.64 -10.14
CA ALA A 269 -14.25 -26.72 -10.96
C ALA A 269 -14.85 -27.82 -10.09
N VAL A 270 -14.16 -28.22 -9.01
CA VAL A 270 -14.66 -29.21 -8.04
C VAL A 270 -15.88 -28.67 -7.30
N LEU A 271 -15.85 -27.42 -6.84
CA LEU A 271 -16.97 -26.78 -6.16
C LEU A 271 -18.21 -26.69 -7.08
N ALA A 272 -18.02 -26.42 -8.36
CA ALA A 272 -19.11 -26.37 -9.35
C ALA A 272 -19.80 -27.73 -9.57
N THR A 273 -19.18 -28.84 -9.17
CA THR A 273 -19.83 -30.16 -9.22
C THR A 273 -20.85 -30.39 -8.11
N VAL A 274 -20.80 -29.57 -7.04
CA VAL A 274 -21.72 -29.67 -5.91
C VAL A 274 -23.00 -28.92 -6.26
N PRO A 275 -24.18 -29.56 -6.19
CA PRO A 275 -25.45 -28.87 -6.43
C PRO A 275 -25.61 -27.66 -5.50
N ILE A 276 -25.99 -26.50 -6.05
CA ILE A 276 -26.12 -25.23 -5.32
C ILE A 276 -26.89 -25.35 -3.99
N PRO A 277 -28.04 -26.06 -3.91
CA PRO A 277 -28.76 -26.22 -2.64
C PRO A 277 -27.94 -26.95 -1.56
N LEU A 278 -27.11 -27.92 -1.96
CA LEU A 278 -26.23 -28.66 -1.06
C LEU A 278 -25.02 -27.82 -0.65
N VAL A 279 -24.46 -27.02 -1.57
CA VAL A 279 -23.38 -26.06 -1.25
C VAL A 279 -23.79 -25.17 -0.09
N SER A 280 -24.97 -24.56 -0.17
CA SER A 280 -25.45 -23.67 0.89
C SER A 280 -25.65 -24.42 2.23
N LEU A 281 -26.19 -25.64 2.22
CA LEU A 281 -26.34 -26.45 3.44
C LEU A 281 -25.00 -26.83 4.06
N LEU A 282 -24.01 -27.19 3.25
CA LEU A 282 -22.66 -27.52 3.69
C LEU A 282 -21.95 -26.28 4.25
N HIS A 283 -22.15 -25.08 3.68
CA HIS A 283 -21.66 -23.84 4.30
C HIS A 283 -22.30 -23.58 5.66
N ARG A 284 -23.60 -23.88 5.85
CA ARG A 284 -24.24 -23.76 7.17
C ARG A 284 -23.64 -24.72 8.20
N GLU A 285 -23.37 -25.96 7.80
CA GLU A 285 -22.75 -26.97 8.66
C GLU A 285 -21.32 -26.57 9.06
N ALA A 286 -20.51 -26.18 8.07
CA ALA A 286 -19.16 -25.66 8.30
C ALA A 286 -19.16 -24.42 9.21
N ALA A 287 -20.07 -23.48 9.00
CA ALA A 287 -20.23 -22.32 9.88
C ALA A 287 -20.54 -22.73 11.32
N THR A 288 -21.48 -23.66 11.51
CA THR A 288 -21.89 -24.14 12.83
C THR A 288 -20.73 -24.79 13.57
N MET A 289 -20.02 -25.68 12.89
CA MET A 289 -18.81 -26.36 13.36
C MET A 289 -17.73 -25.34 13.81
N LEU A 290 -17.37 -24.41 12.93
CA LEU A 290 -16.31 -23.43 13.19
C LEU A 290 -16.69 -22.42 14.30
N VAL A 291 -17.97 -22.08 14.45
CA VAL A 291 -18.45 -21.20 15.53
C VAL A 291 -18.36 -21.88 16.90
N GLN A 292 -18.64 -23.19 16.98
CA GLN A 292 -18.61 -23.95 18.23
C GLN A 292 -17.18 -24.13 18.75
N ARG A 293 -16.19 -24.23 17.85
CA ARG A 293 -14.77 -24.20 18.20
C ARG A 293 -14.36 -22.79 18.65
N LYS A 294 -14.27 -22.55 19.96
CA LYS A 294 -13.77 -21.28 20.52
C LYS A 294 -12.34 -21.02 20.03
N GLY A 295 -12.10 -20.08 19.10
CA GLY A 295 -10.74 -19.74 18.66
C GLY A 295 -10.59 -19.07 17.28
N ARG A 296 -9.40 -19.27 16.69
CA ARG A 296 -8.82 -18.59 15.51
C ARG A 296 -9.66 -18.63 14.21
N HIS A 297 -10.73 -19.42 14.14
CA HIS A 297 -11.53 -19.64 12.93
C HIS A 297 -12.69 -18.64 12.72
N THR A 298 -12.60 -17.45 13.33
CA THR A 298 -13.71 -16.48 13.29
C THR A 298 -13.90 -15.91 11.87
N LYS A 299 -12.81 -15.78 11.10
CA LYS A 299 -12.87 -15.23 9.73
C LYS A 299 -13.46 -16.26 8.75
N GLU A 300 -13.04 -17.50 8.87
CA GLU A 300 -13.48 -18.65 8.09
C GLU A 300 -14.96 -18.91 8.33
N SER A 301 -15.40 -18.99 9.59
CA SER A 301 -16.82 -19.14 9.94
C SER A 301 -17.70 -18.04 9.35
N ALA A 302 -17.22 -16.78 9.29
CA ALA A 302 -17.98 -15.70 8.69
C ALA A 302 -18.15 -15.83 7.17
N LEU A 303 -17.12 -16.31 6.45
CA LEU A 303 -17.22 -16.58 5.02
C LEU A 303 -18.29 -17.63 4.73
N HIS A 304 -18.32 -18.70 5.54
CA HIS A 304 -19.36 -19.72 5.45
C HIS A 304 -20.76 -19.18 5.81
N LEU A 305 -20.88 -18.35 6.84
CA LEU A 305 -22.16 -17.73 7.20
C LEU A 305 -22.72 -16.84 6.08
N LEU A 306 -21.85 -16.11 5.36
CA LEU A 306 -22.25 -15.28 4.22
C LEU A 306 -22.79 -16.09 3.03
N GLN A 307 -22.28 -17.31 2.83
CA GLN A 307 -22.67 -18.20 1.73
C GLN A 307 -23.80 -19.17 2.11
N SER A 308 -24.15 -19.23 3.40
CA SER A 308 -25.23 -20.08 3.91
C SER A 308 -26.64 -19.52 3.61
N PRO A 309 -27.69 -20.38 3.56
CA PRO A 309 -29.07 -19.93 3.48
C PRO A 309 -29.39 -19.05 4.68
N ARG A 310 -30.32 -18.10 4.50
CA ARG A 310 -30.76 -17.22 5.59
C ARG A 310 -31.27 -18.08 6.77
N PRO A 311 -30.71 -17.95 7.99
CA PRO A 311 -31.30 -18.59 9.16
C PRO A 311 -32.74 -18.14 9.37
N ASP A 312 -33.61 -19.07 9.71
CA ASP A 312 -35.01 -18.86 10.08
C ASP A 312 -35.22 -18.79 11.60
N ASN A 313 -34.16 -18.97 12.39
CA ASN A 313 -34.19 -19.04 13.84
C ASN A 313 -33.39 -17.93 14.54
N VAL A 314 -33.78 -17.63 15.78
CA VAL A 314 -33.16 -16.59 16.62
C VAL A 314 -31.69 -16.92 16.94
N GLU A 315 -31.37 -18.21 17.10
CA GLU A 315 -30.02 -18.66 17.41
C GLU A 315 -29.01 -18.41 16.27
N GLY A 316 -29.45 -18.59 15.02
CA GLY A 316 -28.65 -18.29 13.83
C GLY A 316 -28.36 -16.79 13.70
N VAL A 317 -29.38 -15.95 13.92
CA VAL A 317 -29.20 -14.47 13.95
C VAL A 317 -28.23 -14.05 15.07
N GLY A 318 -28.36 -14.62 16.27
CA GLY A 318 -27.45 -14.35 17.38
C GLY A 318 -26.01 -14.84 17.14
N THR A 319 -25.83 -15.85 16.30
CA THR A 319 -24.51 -16.34 15.88
C THR A 319 -23.86 -15.38 14.88
N ILE A 320 -24.60 -14.94 13.86
CA ILE A 320 -24.16 -13.90 12.92
C ILE A 320 -23.72 -12.64 13.70
N ALA A 321 -24.50 -12.22 14.71
CA ALA A 321 -24.23 -11.01 15.49
C ALA A 321 -22.88 -11.08 16.20
N ARG A 322 -22.67 -12.17 16.95
CA ARG A 322 -21.45 -12.37 17.75
C ARG A 322 -20.22 -12.55 16.87
N THR A 323 -20.34 -13.25 15.74
CA THR A 323 -19.23 -13.42 14.80
C THR A 323 -18.86 -12.10 14.14
N ALA A 324 -19.85 -11.30 13.70
CA ALA A 324 -19.60 -9.98 13.15
C ALA A 324 -18.91 -9.06 14.16
N GLU A 325 -19.36 -9.04 15.41
CA GLU A 325 -18.74 -8.20 16.47
C GLU A 325 -17.29 -8.61 16.76
N ARG A 326 -16.98 -9.92 16.79
CA ARG A 326 -15.60 -10.42 16.97
C ARG A 326 -14.67 -10.05 15.80
N LEU A 327 -15.21 -9.97 14.59
CA LEU A 327 -14.44 -9.63 13.39
C LEU A 327 -14.12 -8.16 13.24
N LEU A 328 -14.75 -7.26 14.01
CA LEU A 328 -14.58 -5.82 13.85
C LEU A 328 -13.10 -5.40 13.84
N ILE A 329 -12.23 -6.05 14.62
CA ILE A 329 -10.79 -5.73 14.71
C ILE A 329 -9.97 -6.43 13.63
N GLY A 330 -10.20 -7.73 13.40
CA GLY A 330 -9.37 -8.52 12.49
C GLY A 330 -9.77 -8.45 11.01
N ALA A 331 -11.04 -8.19 10.71
CA ALA A 331 -11.58 -8.16 9.35
C ALA A 331 -12.84 -7.24 9.28
N PRO A 332 -12.68 -5.92 9.38
CA PRO A 332 -13.80 -4.98 9.50
C PRO A 332 -14.77 -5.00 8.31
N ALA A 333 -14.28 -5.15 7.08
CA ALA A 333 -15.13 -5.26 5.89
C ALA A 333 -16.00 -6.53 5.91
N THR A 334 -15.43 -7.66 6.33
CA THR A 334 -16.16 -8.93 6.49
C THR A 334 -17.19 -8.83 7.62
N ALA A 335 -16.82 -8.18 8.74
CA ALA A 335 -17.74 -7.90 9.83
C ALA A 335 -18.95 -7.07 9.36
N ALA A 336 -18.70 -6.03 8.56
CA ALA A 336 -19.75 -5.14 8.08
C ALA A 336 -20.76 -5.87 7.22
N ALA A 337 -20.29 -6.67 6.28
CA ALA A 337 -21.17 -7.39 5.39
C ALA A 337 -21.91 -8.55 6.06
N LEU A 338 -21.28 -9.23 7.03
CA LEU A 338 -21.97 -10.22 7.85
C LEU A 338 -23.08 -9.56 8.70
N ALA A 339 -22.83 -8.36 9.23
CA ALA A 339 -23.84 -7.59 9.95
C ALA A 339 -24.99 -7.14 9.04
N LEU A 340 -24.71 -6.65 7.81
CA LEU A 340 -25.75 -6.34 6.81
C LEU A 340 -26.61 -7.57 6.49
N ARG A 341 -26.00 -8.75 6.33
CA ARG A 341 -26.73 -10.00 6.12
C ARG A 341 -27.62 -10.34 7.32
N GLY A 342 -27.13 -10.12 8.54
CA GLY A 342 -27.94 -10.23 9.75
C GLY A 342 -29.13 -9.27 9.75
N MET A 343 -28.95 -8.03 9.29
CA MET A 343 -30.02 -7.03 9.23
C MET A 343 -31.17 -7.43 8.29
N GLU A 344 -30.87 -8.08 7.16
CA GLU A 344 -31.90 -8.55 6.21
C GLU A 344 -32.90 -9.55 6.84
N ILE A 345 -32.45 -10.28 7.86
CA ILE A 345 -33.19 -11.39 8.48
C ILE A 345 -33.85 -10.95 9.79
N THR A 346 -33.33 -9.88 10.39
CA THR A 346 -33.80 -9.37 11.67
C THR A 346 -34.96 -8.40 11.47
N PRO A 347 -36.06 -8.47 12.25
CA PRO A 347 -37.17 -7.54 12.12
C PRO A 347 -36.73 -6.07 12.23
N ARG A 348 -37.18 -5.23 11.29
CA ARG A 348 -36.86 -3.79 11.28
C ARG A 348 -37.30 -3.13 12.59
N GLY A 349 -36.44 -2.26 13.13
CA GLY A 349 -36.66 -1.57 14.40
C GLY A 349 -36.41 -2.39 15.66
N SER A 350 -36.05 -3.68 15.55
CA SER A 350 -35.71 -4.49 16.74
C SER A 350 -34.36 -4.11 17.34
N ARG A 351 -34.12 -4.49 18.60
CA ARG A 351 -32.85 -4.28 19.31
C ARG A 351 -31.67 -4.91 18.58
N GLU A 352 -31.85 -6.13 18.08
CA GLU A 352 -30.85 -6.88 17.31
C GLU A 352 -30.56 -6.21 15.97
N HIS A 353 -31.59 -5.63 15.33
CA HIS A 353 -31.43 -4.90 14.07
C HIS A 353 -30.56 -3.65 14.25
N PHE A 354 -30.78 -2.87 15.32
CA PHE A 354 -29.92 -1.74 15.68
C PHE A 354 -28.50 -2.16 16.09
N ALA A 355 -28.35 -3.30 16.80
CA ALA A 355 -27.02 -3.81 17.17
C ALA A 355 -26.21 -4.19 15.92
N MET A 356 -26.83 -4.86 14.95
CA MET A 356 -26.21 -5.17 13.66
C MET A 356 -25.88 -3.92 12.85
N ALA A 357 -26.80 -2.95 12.80
CA ALA A 357 -26.53 -1.67 12.12
C ALA A 357 -25.29 -0.97 12.72
N GLY A 358 -25.17 -0.93 14.05
CA GLY A 358 -23.98 -0.41 14.72
C GLY A 358 -22.70 -1.16 14.30
N THR A 359 -22.72 -2.49 14.32
CA THR A 359 -21.58 -3.32 13.88
C THR A 359 -21.24 -3.07 12.41
N ALA A 360 -22.24 -2.97 11.53
CA ALA A 360 -22.05 -2.69 10.11
C ALA A 360 -21.38 -1.34 9.88
N MET A 361 -21.89 -0.29 10.52
CA MET A 361 -21.35 1.07 10.43
C MET A 361 -19.91 1.15 10.90
N ILE A 362 -19.56 0.49 12.01
CA ILE A 362 -18.20 0.48 12.55
C ILE A 362 -17.26 -0.29 11.63
N GLY A 363 -17.70 -1.43 11.09
CA GLY A 363 -16.93 -2.18 10.11
C GLY A 363 -16.64 -1.35 8.85
N PHE A 364 -17.65 -0.67 8.31
CA PHE A 364 -17.48 0.25 7.17
C PHE A 364 -16.60 1.46 7.48
N LEU A 365 -16.74 2.05 8.67
CA LEU A 365 -15.88 3.14 9.12
C LEU A 365 -14.41 2.71 9.12
N ARG A 366 -14.10 1.53 9.67
CA ARG A 366 -12.72 1.01 9.74
C ARG A 366 -12.16 0.62 8.38
N SER A 367 -12.99 0.10 7.47
CA SER A 367 -12.57 -0.22 6.10
C SER A 367 -12.56 0.98 5.15
N GLY A 368 -12.80 2.20 5.64
CA GLY A 368 -12.79 3.42 4.81
C GLY A 368 -14.03 3.64 3.93
N CYS A 369 -15.09 2.86 4.13
CA CYS A 369 -16.36 2.93 3.40
C CYS A 369 -17.33 3.93 4.08
N LEU A 370 -16.93 5.22 4.13
CA LEU A 370 -17.67 6.24 4.89
C LEU A 370 -19.11 6.46 4.37
N GLU A 371 -19.31 6.43 3.06
CA GLU A 371 -20.63 6.64 2.44
C GLU A 371 -21.62 5.54 2.83
N GLN A 372 -21.20 4.28 2.79
CA GLN A 372 -22.04 3.15 3.20
C GLN A 372 -22.39 3.24 4.69
N SER A 373 -21.46 3.69 5.52
CA SER A 373 -21.71 3.91 6.95
C SER A 373 -22.74 5.03 7.18
N ALA A 374 -22.64 6.14 6.45
CA ALA A 374 -23.60 7.24 6.51
C ALA A 374 -25.00 6.83 6.05
N GLN A 375 -25.09 6.08 4.95
CA GLN A 375 -26.38 5.61 4.40
C GLN A 375 -27.15 4.75 5.41
N ILE A 376 -26.45 3.85 6.11
CA ILE A 376 -27.05 3.03 7.18
C ILE A 376 -27.51 3.92 8.33
N ALA A 377 -26.74 4.94 8.72
CA ALA A 377 -27.15 5.84 9.79
C ALA A 377 -28.45 6.59 9.47
N GLU A 378 -28.55 7.13 8.26
CA GLU A 378 -29.69 7.95 7.83
C GLU A 378 -31.01 7.16 7.83
N GLU A 379 -30.97 5.88 7.48
CA GLU A 379 -32.14 5.00 7.56
C GLU A 379 -32.63 4.83 9.01
N PHE A 380 -31.74 4.88 10.00
CA PHE A 380 -32.01 4.45 11.38
C PHE A 380 -32.25 5.60 12.38
N ILE A 381 -31.72 6.80 12.13
CA ILE A 381 -31.82 7.93 13.09
C ILE A 381 -33.28 8.31 13.41
N GLY A 382 -34.21 8.08 12.48
CA GLY A 382 -35.65 8.33 12.67
C GLY A 382 -36.47 7.17 13.24
N GLN A 383 -35.89 5.97 13.40
CA GLN A 383 -36.62 4.75 13.78
C GLN A 383 -36.42 4.32 15.24
N ALA A 384 -35.66 5.10 16.03
CA ALA A 384 -35.30 4.73 17.40
C ALA A 384 -36.51 4.83 18.36
N THR A 385 -36.68 3.80 19.18
CA THR A 385 -37.66 3.72 20.28
C THR A 385 -36.97 3.66 21.65
N GLU A 386 -37.71 3.82 22.75
CA GLU A 386 -37.15 3.75 24.12
C GLU A 386 -36.37 2.44 24.38
N ASP A 387 -36.84 1.30 23.85
CA ASP A 387 -36.21 -0.02 24.03
C ASP A 387 -34.87 -0.19 23.28
N THR A 388 -34.62 0.64 22.27
CA THR A 388 -33.40 0.59 21.45
C THR A 388 -32.29 1.52 21.94
N GLY A 389 -32.53 2.27 23.02
CA GLY A 389 -31.78 3.47 23.41
C GLY A 389 -30.25 3.38 23.31
N LEU A 390 -29.60 2.34 23.87
CA LEU A 390 -28.13 2.20 23.83
C LEU A 390 -27.57 1.84 22.45
N MET A 391 -28.34 1.11 21.65
CA MET A 391 -27.90 0.66 20.32
C MET A 391 -28.12 1.78 19.30
N ALA A 392 -29.23 2.52 19.44
CA ALA A 392 -29.45 3.77 18.72
C ALA A 392 -28.39 4.82 19.05
N ASP A 393 -27.94 4.89 20.30
CA ASP A 393 -26.84 5.76 20.73
C ASP A 393 -25.52 5.42 20.02
N ARG A 394 -25.18 4.14 19.88
CA ARG A 394 -23.98 3.68 19.14
C ARG A 394 -24.05 4.04 17.65
N VAL A 395 -25.22 3.92 17.03
CA VAL A 395 -25.47 4.35 15.64
C VAL A 395 -25.26 5.86 15.49
N LYS A 396 -25.86 6.67 16.37
CA LYS A 396 -25.67 8.13 16.38
C LYS A 396 -24.21 8.54 16.58
N ALA A 397 -23.51 7.89 17.51
CA ALA A 397 -22.09 8.13 17.76
C ALA A 397 -21.23 7.83 16.53
N SER A 398 -21.51 6.72 15.84
CA SER A 398 -20.81 6.34 14.60
C SER A 398 -21.07 7.34 13.47
N MET A 399 -22.31 7.81 13.31
CA MET A 399 -22.64 8.86 12.35
C MET A 399 -21.93 10.18 12.66
N ALA A 400 -21.87 10.58 13.92
CA ALA A 400 -21.14 11.78 14.33
C ALA A 400 -19.64 11.68 13.98
N ILE A 401 -19.04 10.49 14.10
CA ILE A 401 -17.66 10.25 13.66
C ILE A 401 -17.52 10.43 12.14
N VAL A 402 -18.43 9.84 11.35
CA VAL A 402 -18.42 9.97 9.88
C VAL A 402 -18.56 11.43 9.46
N MET A 403 -19.54 12.16 10.02
CA MET A 403 -19.72 13.59 9.79
C MET A 403 -18.45 14.39 10.15
N ALA A 404 -17.83 14.10 11.29
CA ALA A 404 -16.60 14.76 11.69
C ALA A 404 -15.45 14.51 10.72
N LEU A 405 -15.26 13.26 10.27
CA LEU A 405 -14.24 12.89 9.26
C LEU A 405 -14.49 13.56 7.90
N GLN A 406 -15.75 13.81 7.54
CA GLN A 406 -16.15 14.56 6.34
C GLN A 406 -16.02 16.08 6.50
N GLY A 407 -15.58 16.57 7.67
CA GLY A 407 -15.42 18.00 7.96
C GLY A 407 -16.68 18.69 8.49
N GLU A 408 -17.78 17.97 8.70
CA GLU A 408 -19.04 18.49 9.23
C GLU A 408 -19.10 18.49 10.77
N THR A 409 -18.06 18.99 11.43
CA THR A 409 -17.92 18.94 12.90
C THR A 409 -19.09 19.57 13.66
N ASN A 410 -19.64 20.68 13.17
CA ASN A 410 -20.80 21.34 13.78
C ASN A 410 -22.07 20.47 13.71
N ARG A 411 -22.30 19.79 12.58
CA ARG A 411 -23.45 18.85 12.44
C ARG A 411 -23.26 17.63 13.32
N ALA A 412 -22.03 17.11 13.41
CA ALA A 412 -21.69 16.01 14.30
C ALA A 412 -21.98 16.35 15.78
N LEU A 413 -21.57 17.55 16.23
CA LEU A 413 -21.86 18.02 17.58
C LEU A 413 -23.35 18.19 17.82
N ALA A 414 -24.08 18.82 16.90
CA ALA A 414 -25.53 18.97 17.00
C ALA A 414 -26.26 17.61 17.13
N LEU A 415 -25.82 16.61 16.36
CA LEU A 415 -26.36 15.25 16.43
C LEU A 415 -26.15 14.61 17.81
N THR A 416 -24.98 14.81 18.42
CA THR A 416 -24.68 14.27 19.76
C THR A 416 -25.39 15.03 20.90
N SER A 417 -25.62 16.34 20.76
CA SER A 417 -26.29 17.17 21.77
C SER A 417 -27.81 16.99 21.82
N ALA A 418 -28.45 16.64 20.69
CA ALA A 418 -29.89 16.33 20.65
C ALA A 418 -30.29 15.11 21.51
N SER A 419 -29.33 14.34 22.00
CA SER A 419 -29.52 13.19 22.89
C SER A 419 -29.64 13.55 24.38
N ASP A 420 -29.60 14.83 24.77
CA ASP A 420 -29.70 15.27 26.18
C ASP A 420 -31.05 14.92 26.88
N GLY A 421 -32.00 14.33 26.15
CA GLY A 421 -33.13 13.62 26.73
C GLY A 421 -32.72 12.28 27.35
N ALA A 422 -32.82 12.16 28.68
CA ALA A 422 -32.69 10.94 29.49
C ALA A 422 -31.27 10.52 29.97
N ALA A 423 -30.51 11.47 30.51
CA ALA A 423 -29.43 11.19 31.47
C ALA A 423 -29.97 10.78 32.86
N ARG A 424 -30.93 9.85 32.94
CA ARG A 424 -31.56 9.47 34.23
C ARG A 424 -30.89 8.33 34.99
N ASN A 425 -30.03 7.49 34.35
CA ASN A 425 -29.66 6.19 34.94
C ASN A 425 -28.14 5.85 35.00
N GLY A 426 -27.23 6.82 34.90
CA GLY A 426 -25.79 6.55 35.16
C GLY A 426 -25.05 5.68 34.14
N VAL A 427 -25.67 5.30 33.02
CA VAL A 427 -25.03 4.58 31.90
C VAL A 427 -24.33 5.59 30.98
N SER A 428 -23.03 5.38 30.72
CA SER A 428 -22.24 6.20 29.80
C SER A 428 -22.69 6.00 28.36
N ARG A 429 -23.08 7.07 27.66
CA ARG A 429 -23.47 7.03 26.24
C ARG A 429 -22.24 7.21 25.35
N SER A 430 -22.17 6.45 24.26
CA SER A 430 -21.14 6.59 23.23
C SER A 430 -21.18 7.97 22.58
N THR A 431 -22.35 8.61 22.48
CA THR A 431 -22.46 9.98 21.97
C THR A 431 -21.76 11.01 22.86
N ASP A 432 -21.76 10.83 24.18
CA ASP A 432 -21.10 11.76 25.11
C ASP A 432 -19.57 11.72 24.93
N MET A 433 -19.02 10.51 24.78
CA MET A 433 -17.61 10.30 24.49
C MET A 433 -17.23 10.93 23.14
N VAL A 434 -17.98 10.66 22.07
CA VAL A 434 -17.72 11.22 20.74
C VAL A 434 -17.85 12.74 20.74
N ARG A 435 -18.84 13.29 21.46
CA ARG A 435 -19.00 14.75 21.63
C ARG A 435 -17.76 15.37 22.25
N LEU A 436 -17.24 14.80 23.35
CA LEU A 436 -16.02 15.29 24.00
C LEU A 436 -14.80 15.15 23.09
N ALA A 437 -14.66 14.02 22.38
CA ALA A 437 -13.56 13.81 21.44
C ALA A 437 -13.57 14.85 20.31
N ILE A 438 -14.71 15.07 19.64
CA ILE A 438 -14.86 16.09 18.59
C ILE A 438 -14.65 17.50 19.16
N SER A 439 -15.17 17.76 20.36
CA SER A 439 -15.01 19.06 21.03
C SER A 439 -13.56 19.36 21.36
N SER A 440 -12.75 18.35 21.68
CA SER A 440 -11.30 18.54 21.90
C SER A 440 -10.58 19.11 20.67
N PHE A 441 -11.13 18.91 19.46
CA PHE A 441 -10.57 19.42 18.21
C PHE A 441 -11.14 20.76 17.74
N SER A 442 -12.25 21.25 18.30
CA SER A 442 -12.94 22.41 17.71
C SER A 442 -13.74 23.29 18.68
N HIS A 443 -14.21 22.75 19.82
CA HIS A 443 -15.20 23.39 20.69
C HIS A 443 -14.82 23.25 22.19
N VAL A 444 -13.53 23.47 22.49
CA VAL A 444 -12.95 23.22 23.81
C VAL A 444 -13.60 24.09 24.91
N GLU A 445 -13.89 25.37 24.61
CA GLU A 445 -14.49 26.31 25.58
C GLU A 445 -15.85 25.81 26.07
N THR A 446 -16.69 25.31 25.17
CA THR A 446 -18.01 24.78 25.53
C THR A 446 -17.94 23.42 26.25
N ALA A 447 -16.89 22.64 26.01
CA ALA A 447 -16.73 21.31 26.59
C ALA A 447 -15.92 21.29 27.91
N GLY A 448 -15.20 22.36 28.23
CA GLY A 448 -14.29 22.42 29.38
C GLY A 448 -15.00 22.18 30.72
N ALA A 449 -16.14 22.85 30.96
CA ALA A 449 -16.90 22.67 32.19
C ALA A 449 -17.42 21.24 32.37
N VAL A 450 -17.85 20.60 31.27
CA VAL A 450 -18.31 19.21 31.27
C VAL A 450 -17.15 18.26 31.53
N ALA A 451 -16.00 18.49 30.90
CA ALA A 451 -14.79 17.70 31.12
C ALA A 451 -14.32 17.78 32.58
N GLU A 452 -14.24 18.97 33.16
CA GLU A 452 -13.84 19.13 34.57
C GLU A 452 -14.85 18.48 35.53
N SER A 453 -16.15 18.58 35.25
CA SER A 453 -17.17 17.87 36.04
C SER A 453 -16.99 16.35 35.99
N ILE A 454 -16.59 15.79 34.84
CA ILE A 454 -16.30 14.36 34.68
C ILE A 454 -15.05 13.95 35.48
N LEU A 455 -14.00 14.78 35.45
CA LEU A 455 -12.73 14.49 36.12
C LEU A 455 -12.80 14.64 37.65
N THR A 456 -13.60 15.59 38.14
CA THR A 456 -13.75 15.88 39.58
C THR A 456 -14.87 15.10 40.26
N GLY A 457 -15.73 14.43 39.49
CA GLY A 457 -16.87 13.68 40.01
C GLY A 457 -16.48 12.55 40.97
N ALA A 458 -17.21 12.40 42.07
CA ALA A 458 -16.94 11.41 43.12
C ALA A 458 -17.14 9.93 42.69
N SER A 459 -17.72 9.69 41.51
CA SER A 459 -18.00 8.35 40.97
C SER A 459 -17.00 7.97 39.88
N ARG A 460 -16.40 6.78 39.97
CA ARG A 460 -15.45 6.27 38.98
C ARG A 460 -16.16 6.11 37.61
N ARG A 461 -15.79 6.95 36.65
CA ARG A 461 -16.31 6.90 35.27
C ARG A 461 -15.56 5.85 34.43
N PRO A 462 -16.18 5.36 33.34
CA PRO A 462 -15.52 4.52 32.34
C PRO A 462 -14.25 5.17 31.78
N ALA A 463 -13.23 4.35 31.45
CA ALA A 463 -11.91 4.82 31.03
C ALA A 463 -11.94 5.67 29.77
N ASP A 464 -12.82 5.33 28.83
CA ASP A 464 -13.07 6.06 27.57
C ASP A 464 -13.60 7.48 27.78
N MET A 465 -14.53 7.68 28.71
CA MET A 465 -15.02 9.00 29.10
C MET A 465 -13.93 9.84 29.78
N THR A 466 -13.16 9.23 30.69
CA THR A 466 -12.05 9.92 31.36
C THR A 466 -10.97 10.35 30.35
N MET A 467 -10.63 9.49 29.39
CA MET A 467 -9.70 9.84 28.30
C MET A 467 -10.19 11.03 27.48
N ALA A 468 -11.48 11.06 27.11
CA ALA A 468 -12.06 12.16 26.34
C ALA A 468 -12.05 13.47 27.13
N ALA A 469 -12.39 13.42 28.42
CA ALA A 469 -12.33 14.59 29.30
C ALA A 469 -10.91 15.11 29.50
N LEU A 470 -9.92 14.23 29.71
CA LEU A 470 -8.51 14.60 29.81
C LEU A 470 -7.99 15.25 28.51
N SER A 471 -8.43 14.78 27.35
CA SER A 471 -8.04 15.35 26.05
C SER A 471 -8.60 16.77 25.83
N VAL A 472 -9.85 17.01 26.27
CA VAL A 472 -10.44 18.37 26.31
C VAL A 472 -9.66 19.26 27.28
N ARG A 473 -9.35 18.76 28.49
CA ARG A 473 -8.55 19.50 29.48
C ARG A 473 -7.17 19.85 28.94
N ALA A 474 -6.50 18.90 28.29
CA ALA A 474 -5.18 19.09 27.69
C ALA A 474 -5.21 20.19 26.64
N THR A 475 -6.16 20.14 25.70
CA THR A 475 -6.29 21.17 24.67
C THR A 475 -6.66 22.53 25.27
N GLY A 476 -7.54 22.57 26.28
CA GLY A 476 -7.90 23.80 26.97
C GLY A 476 -6.73 24.43 27.73
N ALA A 477 -5.94 23.61 28.43
CA ALA A 477 -4.72 24.07 29.09
C ALA A 477 -3.69 24.60 28.09
N TRP A 478 -3.51 23.90 26.96
CA TRP A 478 -2.65 24.36 25.87
C TRP A 478 -3.07 25.74 25.39
N ARG A 479 -4.35 25.95 25.04
CA ARG A 479 -4.87 27.24 24.54
C ARG A 479 -4.73 28.39 25.53
N ARG A 480 -4.70 28.13 26.85
CA ARG A 480 -4.49 29.15 27.88
C ARG A 480 -3.01 29.45 28.16
N GLY A 481 -2.09 28.75 27.50
CA GLY A 481 -0.65 28.87 27.75
C GLY A 481 -0.13 28.01 28.92
N ASN A 482 -0.97 27.16 29.52
CA ASN A 482 -0.55 26.25 30.61
C ASN A 482 0.00 24.94 30.02
N ILE A 483 1.22 24.99 29.49
CA ILE A 483 1.82 23.88 28.72
C ILE A 483 2.09 22.67 29.60
N HIS A 484 2.57 22.86 30.83
CA HIS A 484 2.81 21.75 31.75
C HIS A 484 1.52 20.97 32.07
N ASP A 485 0.43 21.67 32.40
CA ASP A 485 -0.87 21.03 32.66
C ASP A 485 -1.41 20.31 31.42
N ALA A 486 -1.17 20.87 30.23
CA ALA A 486 -1.56 20.26 28.96
C ALA A 486 -0.85 18.92 28.73
N LEU A 487 0.46 18.89 28.93
CA LEU A 487 1.28 17.68 28.79
C LEU A 487 0.90 16.61 29.82
N CYS A 488 0.73 16.99 31.09
CA CYS A 488 0.31 16.06 32.14
C CYS A 488 -1.05 15.41 31.81
N ALA A 489 -2.04 16.21 31.38
CA ALA A 489 -3.36 15.70 31.05
C ALA A 489 -3.34 14.77 29.82
N ILE A 490 -2.57 15.10 28.78
CA ILE A 490 -2.51 14.26 27.57
C ILE A 490 -1.70 12.98 27.78
N GLU A 491 -0.64 13.02 28.60
CA GLU A 491 0.11 11.84 29.01
C GLU A 491 -0.74 10.87 29.81
N GLU A 492 -1.58 11.39 30.73
CA GLU A 492 -2.52 10.57 31.47
C GLU A 492 -3.56 9.92 30.54
N ALA A 493 -4.10 10.69 29.58
CA ALA A 493 -5.03 10.19 28.57
C ALA A 493 -4.40 9.09 27.70
N ALA A 494 -3.17 9.32 27.20
CA ALA A 494 -2.40 8.35 26.44
C ALA A 494 -2.08 7.10 27.27
N GLY A 495 -1.77 7.26 28.56
CA GLY A 495 -1.53 6.14 29.48
C GLY A 495 -2.77 5.30 29.74
N LEU A 496 -3.95 5.93 29.89
CA LEU A 496 -5.23 5.23 29.97
C LEU A 496 -5.52 4.48 28.68
N TRP A 497 -5.23 5.11 27.54
CA TRP A 497 -5.42 4.52 26.22
C TRP A 497 -4.57 3.25 26.06
N ARG A 498 -3.27 3.30 26.39
CA ARG A 498 -2.37 2.14 26.31
C ARG A 498 -2.82 0.96 27.19
N ARG A 499 -3.49 1.25 28.31
CA ARG A 499 -4.06 0.22 29.20
C ARG A 499 -5.41 -0.32 28.71
N TRP A 500 -6.09 0.40 27.81
CA TRP A 500 -7.43 0.10 27.35
C TRP A 500 -7.43 -0.25 25.86
N SER A 501 -7.46 -1.54 25.54
CA SER A 501 -7.56 -2.02 24.16
C SER A 501 -9.00 -1.91 23.64
N GLY A 502 -9.40 -0.72 23.21
CA GLY A 502 -10.70 -0.47 22.59
C GLY A 502 -10.61 0.19 21.21
N TYR A 503 -11.77 0.56 20.67
CA TYR A 503 -12.02 1.07 19.30
C TYR A 503 -10.89 1.91 18.67
N ALA A 504 -10.57 1.67 17.38
CA ALA A 504 -9.51 2.38 16.66
C ALA A 504 -9.65 3.91 16.63
N PHE A 505 -10.88 4.44 16.59
CA PHE A 505 -11.13 5.90 16.65
C PHE A 505 -10.69 6.54 17.99
N THR A 506 -10.32 5.74 18.99
CA THR A 506 -9.82 6.24 20.28
C THR A 506 -8.33 6.58 20.29
N SER A 507 -7.57 6.41 19.21
CA SER A 507 -6.14 6.77 19.15
C SER A 507 -5.85 8.29 19.16
N TYR A 508 -6.89 9.13 19.20
CA TYR A 508 -6.78 10.59 19.19
C TYR A 508 -5.93 11.21 20.33
N PRO A 509 -5.84 10.66 21.57
CA PRO A 509 -4.96 11.22 22.59
C PRO A 509 -3.48 11.06 22.22
N LEU A 510 -3.11 9.95 21.57
CA LEU A 510 -1.75 9.74 21.08
C LEU A 510 -1.43 10.74 19.96
N TRP A 511 -2.38 10.99 19.05
CA TRP A 511 -2.21 11.99 18.01
C TRP A 511 -2.00 13.40 18.60
N GLN A 512 -2.84 13.81 19.55
CA GLN A 512 -2.70 15.10 20.24
C GLN A 512 -1.37 15.20 20.99
N GLN A 513 -0.95 14.14 21.68
CA GLN A 513 0.34 14.10 22.37
C GLN A 513 1.51 14.27 21.38
N ALA A 514 1.53 13.52 20.28
CA ALA A 514 2.57 13.64 19.26
C ALA A 514 2.59 15.06 18.66
N TRP A 515 1.42 15.66 18.40
CA TRP A 515 1.33 17.03 17.89
C TRP A 515 1.91 18.06 18.88
N MET A 516 1.57 17.97 20.17
CA MET A 516 2.11 18.87 21.20
C MET A 516 3.63 18.74 21.33
N LEU A 517 4.15 17.51 21.35
CA LEU A 517 5.59 17.26 21.42
C LEU A 517 6.34 17.81 20.20
N LEU A 518 5.77 17.67 19.00
CA LEU A 518 6.33 18.28 17.78
C LEU A 518 6.37 19.80 17.86
N ARG A 519 5.37 20.45 18.47
CA ARG A 519 5.35 21.91 18.67
C ARG A 519 6.37 22.39 19.70
N LEU A 520 6.71 21.54 20.66
CA LEU A 520 7.74 21.81 21.67
C LEU A 520 9.16 21.42 21.22
N GLN A 521 9.32 20.87 20.02
CA GLN A 521 10.60 20.37 19.48
C GLN A 521 11.18 19.18 20.27
N GLU A 522 10.33 18.40 20.95
CA GLU A 522 10.68 17.17 21.66
C GLU A 522 10.61 15.96 20.69
N LEU A 523 11.53 15.93 19.72
CA LEU A 523 11.45 15.03 18.56
C LEU A 523 11.56 13.54 18.92
N GLU A 524 12.41 13.18 19.87
CA GLU A 524 12.59 11.79 20.32
C GLU A 524 11.33 11.26 21.02
N ALA A 525 10.72 12.08 21.88
CA ALA A 525 9.47 11.74 22.54
C ALA A 525 8.32 11.64 21.52
N ALA A 526 8.24 12.59 20.57
CA ALA A 526 7.25 12.56 19.50
C ALA A 526 7.36 11.28 18.65
N GLN A 527 8.58 10.88 18.28
CA GLN A 527 8.83 9.66 17.51
C GLN A 527 8.32 8.42 18.23
N THR A 528 8.59 8.30 19.54
CA THR A 528 8.15 7.16 20.36
C THR A 528 6.62 7.04 20.38
N VAL A 529 5.92 8.18 20.49
CA VAL A 529 4.46 8.22 20.44
C VAL A 529 3.95 7.85 19.05
N MET A 530 4.59 8.35 17.99
CA MET A 530 4.22 8.03 16.61
C MET A 530 4.38 6.54 16.27
N GLU A 531 5.46 5.89 16.72
CA GLU A 531 5.65 4.44 16.58
C GLU A 531 4.52 3.66 17.26
N SER A 532 4.08 4.14 18.43
CA SER A 532 2.91 3.57 19.12
C SER A 532 1.63 3.73 18.28
N ILE A 533 1.38 4.90 17.68
CA ILE A 533 0.21 5.13 16.82
C ILE A 533 0.21 4.18 15.61
N THR A 534 1.36 4.00 14.95
CA THR A 534 1.51 3.11 13.79
C THR A 534 1.12 1.67 14.15
N CYS A 535 1.72 1.12 15.20
CA CYS A 535 1.44 -0.24 15.67
C CYS A 535 -0.06 -0.47 15.96
N VAL A 536 -0.72 0.55 16.50
CA VAL A 536 -2.13 0.50 16.87
C VAL A 536 -3.05 0.52 15.64
N ILE A 537 -2.74 1.36 14.66
CA ILE A 537 -3.56 1.48 13.44
C ILE A 537 -3.39 0.22 12.58
N GLU A 538 -2.17 -0.32 12.51
CA GLU A 538 -1.88 -1.58 11.81
C GLU A 538 -2.56 -2.77 12.49
N SER A 539 -2.39 -2.94 13.81
CA SER A 539 -3.07 -4.02 14.55
C SER A 539 -4.60 -3.88 14.57
N GLY A 540 -5.08 -2.64 14.44
CA GLY A 540 -6.49 -2.32 14.37
C GLY A 540 -7.11 -2.41 12.97
N ASN A 541 -6.37 -2.73 11.91
CA ASN A 541 -6.87 -2.77 10.52
C ASN A 541 -7.81 -1.59 10.18
N SER A 542 -7.40 -0.37 10.51
CA SER A 542 -8.23 0.83 10.34
C SER A 542 -7.72 1.68 9.18
N ASP A 543 -8.20 1.40 7.98
CA ASP A 543 -7.79 2.04 6.73
C ASP A 543 -8.00 3.56 6.76
N VAL A 544 -9.15 4.02 7.28
CA VAL A 544 -9.49 5.45 7.34
C VAL A 544 -8.50 6.27 8.18
N LEU A 545 -7.83 5.65 9.15
CA LEU A 545 -6.85 6.30 10.02
C LEU A 545 -5.40 6.11 9.54
N ALA A 546 -5.16 5.31 8.50
CA ALA A 546 -3.82 5.02 7.99
C ALA A 546 -3.06 6.27 7.51
N ALA A 547 -3.76 7.37 7.22
CA ALA A 547 -3.14 8.66 6.89
C ALA A 547 -2.54 9.39 8.11
N VAL A 548 -2.99 9.09 9.35
CA VAL A 548 -2.58 9.82 10.57
C VAL A 548 -1.08 9.64 10.88
N PRO A 549 -0.51 8.41 10.91
CA PRO A 549 0.93 8.24 11.14
C PRO A 549 1.79 8.90 10.06
N VAL A 550 1.36 8.80 8.79
CA VAL A 550 2.07 9.38 7.64
C VAL A 550 2.07 10.91 7.74
N SER A 551 0.93 11.50 8.09
CA SER A 551 0.80 12.95 8.34
C SER A 551 1.76 13.42 9.45
N LEU A 552 1.79 12.74 10.60
CA LEU A 552 2.70 13.07 11.70
C LEU A 552 4.17 12.91 11.31
N ARG A 553 4.50 11.88 10.53
CA ARG A 553 5.85 11.66 9.99
C ARG A 553 6.28 12.79 9.06
N GLY A 554 5.36 13.33 8.25
CA GLY A 554 5.61 14.52 7.45
C GLY A 554 6.00 15.73 8.30
N TRP A 555 5.29 16.00 9.39
CA TRP A 555 5.63 17.10 10.31
C TRP A 555 6.94 16.88 11.07
N TYR A 556 7.22 15.64 11.47
CA TYR A 556 8.49 15.27 12.09
C TYR A 556 9.68 15.48 11.13
N ARG A 557 9.54 15.04 9.87
CA ARG A 557 10.56 15.26 8.82
C ARG A 557 10.74 16.74 8.53
N PHE A 558 9.66 17.52 8.50
CA PHE A 558 9.73 18.97 8.37
C PHE A 558 10.52 19.62 9.51
N ALA A 559 10.25 19.24 10.77
CA ALA A 559 11.00 19.74 11.92
C ALA A 559 12.48 19.35 11.87
N LYS A 560 12.82 18.17 11.33
CA LYS A 560 14.22 17.74 11.09
C LYS A 560 14.91 18.42 9.91
N GLY A 561 14.19 19.17 9.08
CA GLY A 561 14.71 19.76 7.85
C GLY A 561 14.72 18.85 6.62
N ASP A 562 14.13 17.64 6.69
CA ASP A 562 13.90 16.78 5.52
C ASP A 562 12.65 17.24 4.76
N LEU A 563 12.79 18.36 4.04
CA LEU A 563 11.68 18.97 3.29
C LEU A 563 11.19 18.08 2.14
N ALA A 564 12.05 17.27 1.53
CA ALA A 564 11.65 16.38 0.45
C ALA A 564 10.81 15.21 0.97
N GLY A 565 11.24 14.57 2.05
CA GLY A 565 10.48 13.50 2.70
C GLY A 565 9.18 14.00 3.33
N ALA A 566 9.15 15.24 3.84
CA ALA A 566 7.93 15.87 4.35
C ALA A 566 6.87 16.07 3.25
N GLU A 567 7.25 16.55 2.05
CA GLU A 567 6.32 16.72 0.93
C GLU A 567 5.79 15.37 0.42
N LEU A 568 6.64 14.34 0.39
CA LEU A 568 6.26 13.00 -0.01
C LEU A 568 5.20 12.42 0.94
N ASP A 569 5.47 12.45 2.24
CA ASP A 569 4.55 11.95 3.27
C ASP A 569 3.24 12.74 3.27
N ALA A 570 3.29 14.08 3.14
CA ALA A 570 2.09 14.90 3.08
C ALA A 570 1.23 14.60 1.84
N SER A 571 1.86 14.30 0.70
CA SER A 571 1.17 13.93 -0.53
C SER A 571 0.53 12.55 -0.43
N GLU A 572 1.25 11.58 0.12
CA GLU A 572 0.75 10.22 0.38
C GLU A 572 -0.44 10.25 1.35
N ALA A 573 -0.32 10.98 2.46
CA ALA A 573 -1.41 11.12 3.43
C ALA A 573 -2.66 11.75 2.79
N LEU A 574 -2.49 12.76 1.93
CA LEU A 574 -3.62 13.40 1.24
C LEU A 574 -4.29 12.45 0.24
N GLU A 575 -3.51 11.64 -0.48
CA GLU A 575 -4.04 10.64 -1.41
C GLU A 575 -4.86 9.57 -0.67
N ARG A 576 -4.34 9.05 0.45
CA ARG A 576 -5.08 8.13 1.34
C ARG A 576 -6.38 8.76 1.84
N CYS A 577 -6.33 9.99 2.36
CA CYS A 577 -7.51 10.70 2.83
C CYS A 577 -8.57 10.89 1.71
N ARG A 578 -8.15 11.20 0.47
CA ARG A 578 -9.05 11.30 -0.68
C ARG A 578 -9.69 9.97 -1.04
N GLY A 579 -8.93 8.87 -1.01
CA GLY A 579 -9.45 7.53 -1.27
C GLY A 579 -10.60 7.14 -0.34
N TYR A 580 -10.58 7.62 0.91
CA TYR A 580 -11.61 7.34 1.92
C TYR A 580 -12.60 8.50 2.13
N HIS A 581 -12.52 9.59 1.37
CA HIS A 581 -13.33 10.81 1.57
C HIS A 581 -13.21 11.41 3.00
N ALA A 582 -12.05 11.25 3.65
CA ALA A 582 -11.75 11.82 4.96
C ALA A 582 -11.15 13.23 4.80
N VAL A 583 -12.00 14.26 4.89
CA VAL A 583 -11.65 15.66 4.64
C VAL A 583 -11.02 16.34 5.87
N LEU A 584 -11.35 15.89 7.09
CA LEU A 584 -10.90 16.52 8.35
C LEU A 584 -9.38 16.82 8.41
N PRO A 585 -8.47 15.95 7.91
CA PRO A 585 -7.02 16.22 7.95
C PRO A 585 -6.51 17.21 6.88
N PHE A 586 -7.32 17.59 5.89
CA PHE A 586 -6.89 18.39 4.74
C PHE A 586 -6.23 19.72 5.12
N PRO A 587 -6.81 20.56 6.00
CA PRO A 587 -6.17 21.81 6.39
C PRO A 587 -4.76 21.61 6.94
N PHE A 588 -4.59 20.60 7.80
CA PHE A 588 -3.31 20.30 8.42
C PHE A 588 -2.25 19.86 7.40
N LEU A 589 -2.66 19.06 6.41
CA LEU A 589 -1.78 18.63 5.32
C LEU A 589 -1.45 19.78 4.36
N HIS A 590 -2.41 20.65 4.04
CA HIS A 590 -2.17 21.84 3.22
C HIS A 590 -1.23 22.83 3.91
N ALA A 591 -1.33 23.01 5.22
CA ALA A 591 -0.38 23.80 6.00
C ALA A 591 1.06 23.26 5.90
N LEU A 592 1.26 21.95 6.11
CA LEU A 592 2.58 21.31 5.99
C LEU A 592 3.19 21.50 4.59
N ARG A 593 2.39 21.31 3.54
CA ARG A 593 2.85 21.44 2.15
C ARG A 593 3.13 22.89 1.77
N ALA A 594 2.31 23.83 2.25
CA ALA A 594 2.56 25.26 2.04
C ALA A 594 3.88 25.69 2.68
N LEU A 595 4.16 25.28 3.93
CA LEU A 595 5.41 25.57 4.61
C LEU A 595 6.61 24.89 3.93
N THR A 596 6.47 23.63 3.54
CA THR A 596 7.52 22.88 2.82
C THR A 596 7.85 23.53 1.48
N ALA A 597 6.84 23.84 0.66
CA ALA A 597 7.01 24.53 -0.62
C ALA A 597 7.64 25.92 -0.43
N LEU A 598 7.22 26.66 0.61
CA LEU A 598 7.77 27.97 0.94
C LEU A 598 9.27 27.87 1.26
N ARG A 599 9.68 26.94 2.13
CA ARG A 599 11.10 26.77 2.51
C ARG A 599 11.96 26.35 1.32
N ARG A 600 11.42 25.55 0.40
CA ARG A 600 12.07 25.15 -0.87
C ARG A 600 12.18 26.28 -1.91
N GLY A 601 11.47 27.39 -1.71
CA GLY A 601 11.43 28.52 -2.66
C GLY A 601 10.43 28.34 -3.81
N GLU A 602 9.50 27.39 -3.70
CA GLU A 602 8.46 27.11 -4.68
C GLU A 602 7.22 27.99 -4.44
N LEU A 603 7.37 29.32 -4.56
CA LEU A 603 6.36 30.29 -4.12
C LEU A 603 4.97 30.06 -4.73
N ALA A 604 4.88 29.74 -6.03
CA ALA A 604 3.58 29.48 -6.67
C ALA A 604 2.85 28.27 -6.07
N ASN A 605 3.60 27.21 -5.75
CA ASN A 605 3.06 26.02 -5.07
C ASN A 605 2.66 26.39 -3.62
N ALA A 606 3.50 27.13 -2.90
CA ALA A 606 3.19 27.59 -1.55
C ALA A 606 1.90 28.45 -1.49
N SER A 607 1.73 29.40 -2.41
CA SER A 607 0.51 30.20 -2.55
C SER A 607 -0.72 29.36 -2.83
N GLU A 608 -0.61 28.37 -3.72
CA GLU A 608 -1.72 27.48 -4.02
C GLU A 608 -2.12 26.61 -2.83
N ARG A 609 -1.13 26.05 -2.10
CA ARG A 609 -1.42 25.27 -0.88
C ARG A 609 -1.99 26.12 0.25
N ALA A 610 -1.54 27.37 0.39
CA ALA A 610 -2.08 28.30 1.36
C ALA A 610 -3.52 28.72 1.02
N ARG A 611 -3.86 28.87 -0.27
CA ARG A 611 -5.24 29.07 -0.73
C ARG A 611 -6.13 27.88 -0.38
N LEU A 612 -5.68 26.67 -0.68
CA LEU A 612 -6.44 25.44 -0.35
C LEU A 612 -6.64 25.28 1.17
N LEU A 613 -5.63 25.64 1.98
CA LEU A 613 -5.77 25.73 3.43
C LEU A 613 -6.88 26.69 3.84
N ASP A 614 -6.88 27.90 3.27
CA ASP A 614 -7.89 28.93 3.55
C ASP A 614 -9.32 28.48 3.16
N GLU A 615 -9.48 27.88 1.99
CA GLU A 615 -10.76 27.37 1.49
C GLU A 615 -11.27 26.16 2.31
N SER A 616 -10.35 25.36 2.86
CA SER A 616 -10.68 24.13 3.61
C SER A 616 -11.12 24.35 5.07
N LEU A 617 -10.90 25.55 5.62
CA LEU A 617 -11.23 25.86 7.01
C LEU A 617 -12.48 26.75 7.09
N PRO A 618 -13.45 26.41 7.96
CA PRO A 618 -14.51 27.35 8.31
C PRO A 618 -13.90 28.65 8.86
N ARG A 619 -14.51 29.79 8.53
CA ARG A 619 -14.14 31.10 9.11
C ARG A 619 -14.60 31.19 10.56
N ASP A 620 -13.84 30.56 11.43
CA ASP A 620 -14.10 30.47 12.86
C ASP A 620 -12.78 30.62 13.63
N PRO A 621 -12.52 31.78 14.27
CA PRO A 621 -11.34 32.00 15.10
C PRO A 621 -11.21 31.01 16.27
N LEU A 622 -12.31 30.38 16.69
CA LEU A 622 -12.29 29.38 17.75
C LEU A 622 -11.72 28.04 17.27
N ASN A 623 -11.59 27.82 15.96
CA ASN A 623 -10.99 26.62 15.39
C ASN A 623 -9.50 26.52 15.80
N PRO A 624 -9.03 25.38 16.35
CA PRO A 624 -7.63 25.21 16.76
C PRO A 624 -6.59 25.36 15.65
N LEU A 625 -6.97 25.12 14.38
CA LEU A 625 -6.09 25.32 13.23
C LEU A 625 -6.11 26.77 12.70
N TRP A 626 -6.92 27.66 13.27
CA TRP A 626 -7.02 29.05 12.80
C TRP A 626 -5.70 29.81 12.96
N GLY A 627 -4.99 29.62 14.07
CA GLY A 627 -3.65 30.20 14.25
C GLY A 627 -2.66 29.69 13.20
N VAL A 628 -2.68 28.38 12.89
CA VAL A 628 -1.84 27.79 11.84
C VAL A 628 -2.16 28.39 10.48
N ARG A 629 -3.45 28.57 10.15
CA ARG A 629 -3.90 29.25 8.94
C ARG A 629 -3.32 30.67 8.84
N CYS A 630 -3.51 31.47 9.89
CA CYS A 630 -3.03 32.87 9.93
C CYS A 630 -1.51 32.94 9.72
N LEU A 631 -0.75 32.08 10.42
CA LEU A 631 0.70 31.99 10.27
C LEU A 631 1.15 31.61 8.85
N VAL A 632 0.55 30.56 8.27
CA VAL A 632 0.92 30.09 6.92
C VAL A 632 0.60 31.14 5.87
N LEU A 633 -0.60 31.75 5.92
CA LEU A 633 -0.98 32.82 5.00
C LEU A 633 -0.05 34.03 5.14
N ALA A 634 0.28 34.43 6.36
CA ALA A 634 1.21 35.54 6.60
C ALA A 634 2.60 35.24 6.03
N GLN A 635 3.15 34.04 6.28
CA GLN A 635 4.48 33.67 5.78
C GLN A 635 4.55 33.63 4.26
N VAL A 636 3.52 33.09 3.60
CA VAL A 636 3.46 33.03 2.15
C VAL A 636 3.28 34.41 1.54
N LYS A 637 2.38 35.25 2.07
CA LYS A 637 2.18 36.63 1.60
C LYS A 637 3.43 37.49 1.78
N ALA A 638 4.11 37.36 2.92
CA ALA A 638 5.36 38.07 3.18
C ALA A 638 6.47 37.66 2.20
N ALA A 639 6.50 36.40 1.77
CA ALA A 639 7.45 35.91 0.77
C ALA A 639 7.15 36.41 -0.66
N CYS A 640 5.91 36.85 -0.93
CA CYS A 640 5.51 37.52 -2.16
C CYS A 640 5.70 39.05 -2.11
N ASP A 641 6.49 39.55 -1.16
CA ASP A 641 6.74 40.97 -0.88
C ASP A 641 5.49 41.79 -0.51
N ASP A 642 4.41 41.13 -0.07
CA ASP A 642 3.19 41.80 0.40
C ASP A 642 3.15 41.86 1.93
N THR A 643 3.99 42.73 2.50
CA THR A 643 4.14 42.90 3.96
C THR A 643 2.82 43.36 4.61
N LYS A 644 2.01 44.15 3.90
CA LYS A 644 0.73 44.65 4.41
C LYS A 644 -0.29 43.52 4.51
N LEU A 645 -0.51 42.76 3.42
CA LEU A 645 -1.43 41.63 3.46
C LEU A 645 -0.96 40.53 4.41
N ALA A 646 0.36 40.40 4.61
CA ALA A 646 0.92 39.48 5.59
C ALA A 646 0.59 39.90 7.03
N LEU A 647 0.69 41.19 7.36
CA LEU A 647 0.28 41.71 8.66
C LEU A 647 -1.24 41.56 8.87
N GLU A 648 -2.05 41.89 7.84
CA GLU A 648 -3.51 41.68 7.89
C GLU A 648 -3.86 40.21 8.19
N ALA A 649 -3.14 39.25 7.59
CA ALA A 649 -3.35 37.83 7.87
C ALA A 649 -2.96 37.40 9.30
N LEU A 650 -2.03 38.10 9.96
CA LEU A 650 -1.75 37.86 11.38
C LEU A 650 -2.80 38.50 12.29
N LEU A 651 -3.30 39.69 11.94
CA LEU A 651 -4.34 40.40 12.69
C LEU A 651 -5.71 39.70 12.61
N ASP A 652 -5.90 38.80 11.64
CA ASP A 652 -7.05 37.87 11.59
C ASP A 652 -7.07 36.88 12.77
N ALA A 653 -5.95 36.69 13.47
CA ALA A 653 -5.93 35.96 14.74
C ALA A 653 -6.33 36.93 15.86
N ASP A 654 -7.39 36.57 16.60
CA ASP A 654 -8.03 37.42 17.62
C ASP A 654 -7.07 37.78 18.78
N ASP A 655 -6.08 36.92 19.05
CA ASP A 655 -5.03 37.20 20.04
C ASP A 655 -3.63 36.68 19.65
N GLY A 656 -2.61 37.20 20.34
CA GLY A 656 -1.21 36.79 20.17
C GLY A 656 -0.91 35.39 20.73
N LEU A 657 -1.78 34.86 21.60
CA LEU A 657 -1.62 33.56 22.25
C LEU A 657 -1.84 32.44 21.23
N GLN A 658 -2.89 32.56 20.42
CA GLN A 658 -3.21 31.64 19.34
C GLN A 658 -2.08 31.54 18.31
N LEU A 659 -1.50 32.67 17.91
CA LEU A 659 -0.36 32.70 16.97
C LEU A 659 0.88 32.04 17.59
N THR A 660 1.19 32.39 18.85
CA THR A 660 2.38 31.86 19.53
C THR A 660 2.30 30.35 19.74
N LEU A 661 1.14 29.82 20.09
CA LEU A 661 0.96 28.40 20.36
C LEU A 661 0.72 27.55 19.12
N ALA A 662 0.30 28.16 18.00
CA ALA A 662 0.13 27.44 16.74
C ALA A 662 1.45 26.94 16.16
N ASP A 663 2.52 27.73 16.31
CA ASP A 663 3.90 27.33 16.01
C ASP A 663 4.90 28.18 16.82
N PRO A 664 5.34 27.72 18.02
CA PRO A 664 6.18 28.50 18.93
C PRO A 664 7.46 29.04 18.30
N ILE A 665 8.12 28.25 17.45
CA ILE A 665 9.36 28.66 16.77
C ILE A 665 9.14 29.84 15.80
N SER A 666 7.93 29.98 15.24
CA SER A 666 7.56 31.08 14.35
C SER A 666 7.04 32.31 15.08
N ALA A 667 6.88 32.28 16.41
CA ALA A 667 6.35 33.42 17.17
C ALA A 667 7.20 34.69 16.98
N VAL A 668 8.53 34.55 17.04
CA VAL A 668 9.44 35.70 16.84
C VAL A 668 9.47 36.17 15.38
N TRP A 669 9.20 35.27 14.43
CA TRP A 669 9.00 35.67 13.03
C TRP A 669 7.80 36.62 12.90
N CYS A 670 6.74 36.44 13.69
CA CYS A 670 5.59 37.35 13.72
C CYS A 670 5.96 38.72 14.30
N VAL A 671 6.74 38.76 15.39
CA VAL A 671 7.27 40.01 15.97
C VAL A 671 8.08 40.77 14.94
N ARG A 672 8.97 40.08 14.22
CA ARG A 672 9.77 40.64 13.12
C ARG A 672 8.90 41.23 12.02
N LEU A 673 7.87 40.52 11.57
CA LEU A 673 6.97 41.00 10.52
C LEU A 673 6.24 42.27 10.98
N ALA A 674 5.70 42.28 12.20
CA ALA A 674 5.02 43.43 12.78
C ALA A 674 5.95 44.66 12.89
N CYS A 675 7.19 44.46 13.37
CA CYS A 675 8.21 45.51 13.41
C CYS A 675 8.54 46.06 12.01
N ASN A 676 8.69 45.20 11.01
CA ASN A 676 8.98 45.60 9.63
C ASN A 676 7.79 46.34 8.97
N ALA A 677 6.56 45.96 9.31
CA ALA A 677 5.34 46.62 8.85
C ALA A 677 5.07 47.95 9.59
N GLY A 678 5.81 48.25 10.65
CA GLY A 678 5.67 49.48 11.45
C GLY A 678 4.65 49.40 12.59
N ASP A 679 4.00 48.25 12.81
CA ASP A 679 3.05 48.06 13.91
C ASP A 679 3.77 47.61 15.19
N ARG A 680 4.41 48.56 15.87
CA ARG A 680 5.08 48.30 17.16
C ARG A 680 4.11 47.91 18.27
N SER A 681 2.85 48.32 18.19
CA SER A 681 1.86 47.99 19.22
C SER A 681 1.54 46.49 19.19
N PHE A 682 1.31 45.94 18.01
CA PHE A 682 1.10 44.51 17.84
C PHE A 682 2.36 43.70 18.17
N ALA A 683 3.54 44.16 17.74
CA ALA A 683 4.81 43.54 18.11
C ALA A 683 5.01 43.47 19.63
N GLY A 684 4.69 44.55 20.36
CA GLY A 684 4.72 44.59 21.83
C GLY A 684 3.80 43.57 22.47
N ARG A 685 2.54 43.46 22.01
CA ARG A 685 1.59 42.46 22.51
C ARG A 685 2.07 41.02 22.31
N LEU A 686 2.68 40.72 21.16
CA LEU A 686 3.26 39.40 20.88
C LEU A 686 4.41 39.08 21.86
N VAL A 687 5.30 40.04 22.12
CA VAL A 687 6.40 39.87 23.09
C VAL A 687 5.86 39.65 24.50
N GLU A 688 4.93 40.49 24.95
CA GLU A 688 4.26 40.33 26.26
C GLU A 688 3.58 38.95 26.39
N THR A 689 2.98 38.45 25.31
CA THR A 689 2.38 37.11 25.28
C THR A 689 3.44 36.03 25.45
N THR A 690 4.57 36.11 24.75
CA THR A 690 5.66 35.13 24.88
C THR A 690 6.28 35.14 26.29
N GLU A 691 6.41 36.32 26.91
CA GLU A 691 6.90 36.47 28.29
C GLU A 691 5.92 35.90 29.30
N MET A 692 4.61 36.12 29.11
CA MET A 692 3.56 35.53 29.94
C MET A 692 3.61 34.00 29.89
N ILE A 693 3.69 33.40 28.70
CA ILE A 693 3.79 31.94 28.54
C ILE A 693 5.08 31.43 29.19
N SER A 694 6.21 32.13 29.00
CA SER A 694 7.47 31.77 29.66
C SER A 694 7.36 31.79 31.18
N ALA A 695 6.71 32.81 31.76
CA ALA A 695 6.54 32.94 33.20
C ALA A 695 5.64 31.84 33.79
N GLN A 696 4.61 31.42 33.04
CA GLN A 696 3.73 30.31 33.41
C GLN A 696 4.40 28.93 33.29
N ASN A 697 5.47 28.81 32.49
CA ASN A 697 6.12 27.53 32.19
C ASN A 697 7.65 27.60 32.41
N PRO A 698 8.12 27.83 33.65
CA PRO A 698 9.55 28.05 33.93
C PRO A 698 10.45 26.85 33.60
N ASN A 699 9.88 25.64 33.51
CA ASN A 699 10.61 24.42 33.22
C ASN A 699 10.77 24.15 31.71
N ILE A 700 10.18 24.98 30.84
CA ILE A 700 10.24 24.80 29.37
C ILE A 700 11.11 25.91 28.79
N SER A 701 12.38 25.60 28.55
CA SER A 701 13.40 26.56 28.07
C SER A 701 13.06 27.21 26.73
N LEU A 702 12.29 26.52 25.87
CA LEU A 702 11.88 27.04 24.57
C LEU A 702 11.18 28.41 24.67
N PHE A 703 10.24 28.57 25.62
CA PHE A 703 9.49 29.82 25.75
C PHE A 703 10.32 30.94 26.36
N ALA A 704 11.26 30.63 27.26
CA ALA A 704 12.22 31.61 27.78
C ALA A 704 13.11 32.15 26.64
N ASN A 705 13.56 31.28 25.74
CA ASN A 705 14.37 31.67 24.59
C ASN A 705 13.58 32.52 23.59
N ILE A 706 12.33 32.13 23.29
CA ILE A 706 11.42 32.90 22.41
C ILE A 706 11.14 34.28 22.99
N ALA A 707 10.85 34.38 24.29
CA ALA A 707 10.59 35.64 24.96
C ALA A 707 11.81 36.56 24.94
N ALA A 708 13.00 36.03 25.28
CA ALA A 708 14.25 36.79 25.22
C ALA A 708 14.59 37.26 23.79
N HIS A 709 14.40 36.41 22.79
CA HIS A 709 14.60 36.75 21.38
C HIS A 709 13.61 37.84 20.92
N GLY A 710 12.32 37.68 21.22
CA GLY A 710 11.29 38.66 20.89
C GLY A 710 11.53 40.03 21.53
N ARG A 711 11.88 40.05 22.82
CA ARG A 711 12.23 41.27 23.56
C ARG A 711 13.46 41.96 22.97
N GLY A 712 14.54 41.21 22.74
CA GLY A 712 15.75 41.74 22.10
C GLY A 712 15.48 42.34 20.72
N LEU A 713 14.59 41.72 19.93
CA LEU A 713 14.20 42.25 18.63
C LEU A 713 13.39 43.56 18.73
N LEU A 714 12.46 43.64 19.69
CA LEU A 714 11.63 44.81 19.93
C LEU A 714 12.46 46.00 20.44
N ASP A 715 13.38 45.74 21.37
CA ASP A 715 14.28 46.72 21.97
C ASP A 715 15.47 47.06 21.06
N ARG A 716 15.65 46.30 19.96
CA ARG A 716 16.75 46.39 18.99
C ARG A 716 18.13 46.14 19.64
N ASP A 717 18.20 45.18 20.56
CA ASP A 717 19.43 44.74 21.22
C ASP A 717 20.03 43.51 20.48
N PRO A 718 21.10 43.69 19.68
CA PRO A 718 21.69 42.58 18.93
C PRO A 718 22.38 41.55 19.83
N GLU A 719 22.91 41.93 21.00
CA GLU A 719 23.60 40.98 21.88
C GLU A 719 22.60 40.08 22.61
N ALA A 720 21.47 40.62 23.04
CA ALA A 720 20.36 39.82 23.57
C ALA A 720 19.87 38.78 22.55
N VAL A 721 19.71 39.18 21.28
CA VAL A 721 19.30 38.26 20.21
C VAL A 721 20.36 37.17 19.93
N LYS A 722 21.66 37.51 19.95
CA LYS A 722 22.75 36.53 19.81
C LYS A 722 22.78 35.52 20.96
N MET A 723 22.57 35.99 22.18
CA MET A 723 22.49 35.12 23.36
C MET A 723 21.31 34.14 23.24
N ALA A 724 20.15 34.61 22.79
CA ALA A 724 19.00 33.74 22.53
C ALA A 724 19.27 32.74 21.39
N ALA A 725 19.94 33.17 20.31
CA ALA A 725 20.31 32.31 19.19
C ALA A 725 21.19 31.11 19.61
N ALA A 726 22.07 31.31 20.59
CA ALA A 726 22.94 30.25 21.12
C ALA A 726 22.19 29.21 21.97
N GLN A 727 20.97 29.52 22.44
CA GLN A 727 20.18 28.67 23.33
C GLN A 727 19.13 27.83 22.61
N TYR A 728 18.84 28.11 21.33
CA TYR A 728 17.93 27.28 20.53
C TYR A 728 18.57 25.92 20.19
N SER A 729 17.82 24.85 20.46
CA SER A 729 18.11 23.49 19.99
C SER A 729 17.70 23.27 18.53
N ASP A 730 16.59 23.89 18.12
CA ASP A 730 16.09 23.83 16.74
C ASP A 730 17.01 24.60 15.77
N PRO A 731 17.54 23.95 14.72
CA PRO A 731 18.44 24.61 13.77
C PRO A 731 17.79 25.76 13.00
N TRP A 732 16.48 25.68 12.72
CA TRP A 732 15.78 26.74 11.98
C TRP A 732 15.62 28.00 12.85
N ALA A 733 15.16 27.85 14.08
CA ALA A 733 15.01 28.94 15.05
C ALA A 733 16.37 29.59 15.37
N GLN A 734 17.42 28.77 15.52
CA GLN A 734 18.79 29.27 15.66
C GLN A 734 19.22 30.11 14.45
N ALA A 735 19.02 29.60 13.22
CA ALA A 735 19.36 30.33 12.00
C ALA A 735 18.56 31.63 11.85
N SER A 736 17.26 31.61 12.17
CA SER A 736 16.40 32.79 12.16
C SER A 736 16.86 33.83 13.18
N ALA A 737 17.19 33.44 14.41
CA ALA A 737 17.68 34.37 15.43
C ALA A 737 19.02 35.01 15.05
N ARG A 738 19.93 34.23 14.44
CA ARG A 738 21.20 34.77 13.90
C ARG A 738 20.96 35.72 12.73
N GLU A 739 19.98 35.45 11.88
CA GLU A 739 19.57 36.39 10.83
C GLU A 739 19.11 37.72 11.45
N ASP A 740 18.31 37.67 12.50
CA ASP A 740 17.78 38.86 13.17
C ASP A 740 18.88 39.66 13.89
N ALA A 741 19.79 38.99 14.61
CA ALA A 741 20.99 39.63 15.15
C ALA A 741 21.83 40.31 14.06
N GLY A 742 22.07 39.61 12.95
CA GLY A 742 22.86 40.13 11.83
C GLY A 742 22.24 41.37 11.19
N VAL A 743 20.91 41.42 11.08
CA VAL A 743 20.18 42.61 10.61
C VAL A 743 20.32 43.77 11.58
N LEU A 744 20.16 43.55 12.88
CA LEU A 744 20.33 44.61 13.89
C LEU A 744 21.75 45.18 13.87
N LEU A 745 22.77 44.32 13.73
CA LEU A 745 24.17 44.72 13.64
C LEU A 745 24.53 45.46 12.35
N SER A 746 23.76 45.31 11.26
CA SER A 746 24.12 45.82 9.93
C SER A 746 24.45 47.32 9.88
N THR A 747 23.89 48.10 10.80
CA THR A 747 24.09 49.56 10.90
C THR A 747 25.16 49.98 11.91
N VAL A 748 25.58 49.08 12.81
CA VAL A 748 26.46 49.40 13.96
C VAL A 748 27.79 48.65 13.90
N ASP A 749 27.78 47.37 13.51
CA ASP A 749 28.96 46.53 13.32
C ASP A 749 28.79 45.65 12.08
N ARG A 750 29.36 46.13 10.97
CA ARG A 750 29.34 45.41 9.69
C ARG A 750 30.03 44.04 9.76
N VAL A 751 31.10 43.90 10.55
CA VAL A 751 31.87 42.64 10.63
C VAL A 751 31.06 41.60 11.38
N GLY A 752 30.50 41.97 12.54
CA GLY A 752 29.56 41.15 13.29
C GLY A 752 28.34 40.77 12.46
N ALA A 753 27.73 41.74 11.76
CA ALA A 753 26.59 41.49 10.87
C ALA A 753 26.88 40.44 9.79
N VAL A 754 28.02 40.55 9.10
CA VAL A 754 28.42 39.59 8.07
C VAL A 754 28.68 38.20 8.68
N SER A 755 29.27 38.13 9.88
CA SER A 755 29.52 36.88 10.59
C SER A 755 28.21 36.16 10.93
N GLU A 756 27.26 36.85 11.55
CA GLU A 756 25.97 36.26 11.94
C GLU A 756 25.13 35.86 10.73
N LEU A 757 25.02 36.72 9.71
CA LEU A 757 24.28 36.40 8.48
C LEU A 757 24.90 35.24 7.70
N SER A 758 26.24 35.10 7.71
CA SER A 758 26.92 33.95 7.09
C SER A 758 26.63 32.64 7.84
N THR A 759 26.56 32.71 9.16
CA THR A 759 26.25 31.54 10.00
C THR A 759 24.79 31.15 9.86
N ALA A 760 23.87 32.11 9.88
CA ALA A 760 22.46 31.90 9.57
C ALA A 760 22.26 31.22 8.20
N MET A 761 22.96 31.69 7.18
CA MET A 761 22.87 31.13 5.82
C MET A 761 23.36 29.69 5.76
N THR A 762 24.41 29.35 6.52
CA THR A 762 24.90 27.97 6.64
C THR A 762 23.86 27.09 7.33
N GLY A 763 23.23 27.57 8.40
CA GLY A 763 22.14 26.87 9.09
C GLY A 763 20.95 26.58 8.15
N PHE A 764 20.45 27.58 7.43
CA PHE A 764 19.37 27.37 6.46
C PHE A 764 19.76 26.45 5.30
N ALA A 765 21.03 26.46 4.87
CA ALA A 765 21.50 25.57 3.81
C ALA A 765 21.55 24.10 4.23
N ILE A 766 21.79 23.80 5.52
CA ILE A 766 21.72 22.43 6.06
C ILE A 766 20.29 21.89 6.03
N LEU A 767 19.30 22.76 6.18
CA LEU A 767 17.87 22.43 6.20
C LEU A 767 17.21 22.45 4.80
N ASP A 768 18.00 22.58 3.73
CA ASP A 768 17.51 22.78 2.35
C ASP A 768 16.50 23.95 2.20
N ALA A 769 16.56 24.94 3.09
CA ALA A 769 15.69 26.11 3.11
C ALA A 769 16.17 27.16 2.08
N ASN A 770 16.07 26.80 0.80
CA ASN A 770 16.57 27.57 -0.35
C ASN A 770 16.03 29.00 -0.42
N TRP A 771 14.78 29.22 0.01
CA TRP A 771 14.18 30.55 0.07
C TRP A 771 14.94 31.47 1.04
N ASP A 772 15.17 30.98 2.26
CA ASP A 772 15.87 31.72 3.32
C ASP A 772 17.34 31.97 2.93
N VAL A 773 17.99 30.99 2.30
CA VAL A 773 19.34 31.14 1.74
C VAL A 773 19.37 32.22 0.65
N ALA A 774 18.40 32.26 -0.27
CA ALA A 774 18.33 33.29 -1.31
C ALA A 774 18.18 34.69 -0.72
N ARG A 775 17.31 34.84 0.29
CA ARG A 775 17.11 36.10 1.04
C ARG A 775 18.39 36.56 1.73
N LEU A 776 19.10 35.68 2.44
CA LEU A 776 20.36 36.02 3.11
C LEU A 776 21.49 36.34 2.12
N ARG A 777 21.55 35.67 0.97
CA ARG A 777 22.50 36.02 -0.10
C ARG A 777 22.28 37.43 -0.63
N HIS A 778 21.03 37.91 -0.65
CA HIS A 778 20.73 39.30 -1.04
C HIS A 778 21.23 40.27 0.03
N ARG A 779 20.89 40.06 1.30
CA ARG A 779 21.35 40.89 2.43
C ARG A 779 22.88 40.97 2.54
N LEU A 780 23.57 39.85 2.37
CA LEU A 780 25.03 39.80 2.35
C LEU A 780 25.63 40.60 1.16
N ARG A 781 24.96 40.58 0.00
CA ARG A 781 25.37 41.38 -1.17
C ARG A 781 25.22 42.87 -0.91
N ASP A 782 24.17 43.29 -0.21
CA ASP A 782 23.94 44.69 0.17
C ASP A 782 25.01 45.19 1.14
N LEU A 783 25.50 44.30 2.01
CA LEU A 783 26.66 44.55 2.87
C LEU A 783 28.01 44.43 2.14
N GLY A 784 28.01 44.33 0.80
CA GLY A 784 29.21 44.29 -0.04
C GLY A 784 29.92 42.93 -0.11
N VAL A 785 29.34 41.86 0.44
CA VAL A 785 29.90 40.50 0.39
C VAL A 785 29.45 39.81 -0.89
N ARG A 786 30.31 39.84 -1.92
CA ARG A 786 30.10 39.11 -3.18
C ARG A 786 31.03 37.89 -3.24
N ARG A 787 30.65 36.75 -2.67
CA ARG A 787 31.43 35.52 -2.91
C ARG A 787 31.02 34.91 -4.25
N ARG A 788 31.98 34.78 -5.16
CA ARG A 788 31.81 34.24 -6.53
C ARG A 788 31.67 32.71 -6.58
N HIS A 789 31.80 32.04 -5.44
CA HIS A 789 31.63 30.60 -5.24
C HIS A 789 31.06 30.39 -3.84
N TRP A 790 29.73 30.42 -3.71
CA TRP A 790 29.07 29.92 -2.51
C TRP A 790 28.67 28.48 -2.78
N ILE A 791 29.30 27.59 -2.03
CA ILE A 791 29.22 26.13 -2.11
C ILE A 791 27.77 25.69 -1.89
N HIS A 792 27.06 25.30 -2.94
CA HIS A 792 26.14 24.16 -2.82
C HIS A 792 27.03 22.96 -2.50
N ARG A 793 26.66 22.14 -1.50
CA ARG A 793 27.32 20.87 -1.06
C ARG A 793 28.51 20.54 -1.94
N THR A 794 29.74 20.59 -1.44
CA THR A 794 30.97 20.21 -2.16
C THR A 794 30.72 18.96 -2.99
N ARG A 795 30.26 19.20 -4.22
CA ARG A 795 30.12 18.19 -5.24
C ARG A 795 31.56 17.92 -5.63
N PRO A 796 31.99 16.66 -5.66
CA PRO A 796 33.33 16.34 -6.13
C PRO A 796 33.55 17.02 -7.49
N THR A 797 34.76 17.47 -7.77
CA THR A 797 35.08 18.21 -8.99
C THR A 797 34.92 17.37 -10.25
N SER A 798 34.91 16.04 -10.09
CA SER A 798 34.71 15.03 -11.11
C SER A 798 33.86 13.87 -10.58
N GLY A 799 33.41 12.96 -11.45
CA GLY A 799 32.59 11.80 -11.10
C GLY A 799 31.08 12.06 -11.18
N TRP A 800 30.26 11.02 -11.06
CA TRP A 800 28.80 11.14 -11.30
C TRP A 800 28.13 12.08 -10.29
N ALA A 801 28.58 12.05 -9.03
CA ALA A 801 28.15 12.96 -7.97
C ALA A 801 28.48 14.45 -8.23
N SER A 802 29.32 14.78 -9.23
CA SER A 802 29.66 16.15 -9.62
C SER A 802 28.60 16.85 -10.49
N LEU A 803 27.67 16.07 -11.04
CA LEU A 803 26.62 16.57 -11.93
C LEU A 803 25.56 17.34 -11.13
N THR A 804 25.10 18.47 -11.68
CA THR A 804 23.90 19.15 -11.22
C THR A 804 22.65 18.36 -11.57
N ASP A 805 21.53 18.59 -10.87
CA ASP A 805 20.27 17.86 -11.09
C ASP A 805 19.81 17.94 -12.57
N MET A 806 20.08 19.08 -13.21
CA MET A 806 19.81 19.29 -14.63
C MET A 806 20.77 18.51 -15.53
N GLU A 807 22.07 18.50 -15.20
CA GLU A 807 23.08 17.73 -15.92
C GLU A 807 22.87 16.22 -15.76
N GLU A 808 22.44 15.75 -14.60
CA GLU A 808 22.13 14.34 -14.36
C GLU A 808 20.91 13.90 -15.18
N LYS A 809 19.83 14.70 -15.20
CA LYS A 809 18.67 14.44 -16.06
C LYS A 809 19.07 14.37 -17.54
N VAL A 810 19.87 15.33 -18.01
CA VAL A 810 20.42 15.32 -19.38
C VAL A 810 21.29 14.09 -19.62
N ALA A 811 22.12 13.68 -18.65
CA ALA A 811 22.99 12.53 -18.74
C ALA A 811 22.20 11.21 -18.85
N ARG A 812 21.17 11.01 -18.02
CA ARG A 812 20.29 9.83 -18.05
C ARG A 812 19.49 9.72 -19.35
N LEU A 813 18.98 10.85 -19.86
CA LEU A 813 18.31 10.89 -21.16
C LEU A 813 19.26 10.56 -22.31
N ALA A 814 20.47 11.12 -22.27
CA ALA A 814 21.48 10.87 -23.27
C ALA A 814 22.01 9.42 -23.26
N ALA A 815 22.15 8.82 -22.08
CA ALA A 815 22.55 7.43 -21.89
C ALA A 815 21.50 6.43 -22.40
N ARG A 816 20.22 6.79 -22.36
CA ARG A 816 19.10 6.01 -22.96
C ARG A 816 19.00 6.13 -24.48
N GLY A 817 19.93 6.83 -25.14
CA GLY A 817 19.99 6.94 -26.60
C GLY A 817 19.13 8.05 -27.21
N LEU A 818 18.45 8.88 -26.41
CA LEU A 818 17.66 10.00 -26.94
C LEU A 818 18.57 11.03 -27.61
N THR A 819 18.12 11.70 -28.66
CA THR A 819 18.84 12.80 -29.31
C THR A 819 18.74 14.12 -28.52
N ASN A 820 19.61 15.10 -28.78
CA ASN A 820 19.54 16.41 -28.12
C ASN A 820 18.19 17.12 -28.32
N ARG A 821 17.51 16.90 -29.46
CA ARG A 821 16.17 17.44 -29.72
C ARG A 821 15.09 16.74 -28.89
N GLN A 822 15.19 15.43 -28.69
CA GLN A 822 14.23 14.67 -27.87
C GLN A 822 14.42 14.99 -26.39
N ALA A 823 15.66 14.97 -25.89
CA ALA A 823 15.96 15.37 -24.51
C ALA A 823 15.54 16.82 -24.23
N ALA A 824 15.70 17.72 -25.20
CA ALA A 824 15.24 19.10 -25.12
C ALA A 824 13.71 19.21 -24.98
N ARG A 825 12.95 18.40 -25.72
CA ARG A 825 11.49 18.34 -25.61
C ARG A 825 11.04 17.80 -24.25
N GLU A 826 11.65 16.72 -23.79
CA GLU A 826 11.31 16.08 -22.51
C GLU A 826 11.64 16.96 -21.30
N LEU A 827 12.70 17.78 -21.42
CA LEU A 827 13.14 18.69 -20.38
C LEU A 827 12.64 20.14 -20.55
N PHE A 828 11.84 20.41 -21.58
CA PHE A 828 11.33 21.76 -21.91
C PHE A 828 12.43 22.84 -22.03
N ILE A 829 13.58 22.49 -22.61
CA ILE A 829 14.72 23.41 -22.84
C ILE A 829 15.16 23.40 -24.31
N SER A 830 16.03 24.33 -24.73
CA SER A 830 16.51 24.33 -26.11
C SER A 830 17.50 23.16 -26.39
N PRO A 831 17.53 22.61 -27.62
CA PRO A 831 18.55 21.62 -28.02
C PRO A 831 19.99 22.12 -27.85
N HIS A 832 20.20 23.44 -27.96
CA HIS A 832 21.49 24.08 -27.74
C HIS A 832 21.89 24.03 -26.25
N THR A 833 20.92 24.20 -25.35
CA THR A 833 21.10 24.08 -23.89
C THR A 833 21.47 22.64 -23.49
N VAL A 834 20.84 21.63 -24.11
CA VAL A 834 21.24 20.23 -23.94
C VAL A 834 22.68 20.00 -24.40
N GLY A 835 23.08 20.56 -25.55
CA GLY A 835 24.45 20.50 -26.04
C GLY A 835 25.47 21.22 -25.13
N PHE A 836 25.05 22.29 -24.44
CA PHE A 836 25.86 22.94 -23.41
C PHE A 836 26.04 22.03 -22.20
N HIS A 837 24.96 21.45 -21.65
CA HIS A 837 25.04 20.53 -20.52
C HIS A 837 25.88 19.30 -20.84
N LEU A 838 25.76 18.71 -22.03
CA LEU A 838 26.59 17.56 -22.44
C LEU A 838 28.09 17.87 -22.44
N ARG A 839 28.49 19.08 -22.86
CA ARG A 839 29.90 19.51 -22.77
C ARG A 839 30.38 19.61 -21.33
N GLN A 840 29.52 20.07 -20.41
CA GLN A 840 29.84 20.14 -18.99
C GLN A 840 29.91 18.73 -18.37
N ILE A 841 28.97 17.85 -18.72
CA ILE A 841 28.93 16.45 -18.30
C ILE A 841 30.20 15.72 -18.75
N TYR A 842 30.59 15.85 -20.01
CA TYR A 842 31.80 15.21 -20.54
C TYR A 842 33.07 15.68 -19.82
N ARG A 843 33.16 16.98 -19.54
CA ARG A 843 34.26 17.55 -18.77
C ARG A 843 34.29 17.04 -17.33
N LYS A 844 33.12 16.94 -16.68
CA LYS A 844 32.97 16.52 -15.28
C LYS A 844 33.16 15.01 -15.06
N LEU A 845 32.76 14.21 -16.03
CA LEU A 845 32.92 12.75 -16.00
C LEU A 845 34.23 12.29 -16.67
N GLU A 846 35.04 13.23 -17.16
CA GLU A 846 36.30 12.96 -17.87
C GLU A 846 36.17 12.02 -19.08
N ILE A 847 35.00 12.04 -19.73
CA ILE A 847 34.68 11.23 -20.91
C ILE A 847 34.68 12.04 -22.20
N ARG A 848 34.79 11.36 -23.33
CA ARG A 848 34.94 12.01 -24.65
C ARG A 848 33.74 11.84 -25.57
N SER A 849 32.84 10.90 -25.27
CA SER A 849 31.72 10.58 -26.14
C SER A 849 30.42 10.25 -25.40
N ARG A 850 29.32 10.35 -26.14
CA ARG A 850 28.00 9.88 -25.69
C ARG A 850 27.96 8.37 -25.43
N VAL A 851 28.82 7.61 -26.12
CA VAL A 851 28.96 6.16 -25.94
C VAL A 851 29.61 5.84 -24.60
N ASP A 852 30.63 6.61 -24.22
CA ASP A 852 31.26 6.48 -22.89
C ASP A 852 30.26 6.82 -21.78
N LEU A 853 29.43 7.84 -21.99
CA LEU A 853 28.37 8.22 -21.06
C LEU A 853 27.36 7.09 -20.84
N ALA A 854 26.93 6.43 -21.92
CA ALA A 854 26.01 5.29 -21.85
C ALA A 854 26.62 4.10 -21.10
N ARG A 855 27.92 3.85 -21.29
CA ARG A 855 28.66 2.78 -20.61
C ARG A 855 28.76 3.04 -19.10
N ILE A 856 29.13 4.24 -18.68
CA ILE A 856 29.25 4.59 -17.25
C ILE A 856 27.88 4.59 -16.56
N ALA A 857 26.83 5.04 -17.26
CA ALA A 857 25.47 5.05 -16.71
C ALA A 857 24.90 3.64 -16.44
N GLN A 858 25.44 2.59 -17.05
CA GLN A 858 25.03 1.19 -16.86
C GLN A 858 25.73 0.49 -15.69
N LEU A 859 26.78 1.09 -15.10
CA LEU A 859 27.46 0.54 -13.93
C LEU A 859 26.57 0.66 -12.67
N PRO A 860 26.65 -0.28 -11.70
CA PRO A 860 25.95 -0.16 -10.41
C PRO A 860 26.47 1.06 -9.62
N GLU A 861 25.61 1.68 -8.79
CA GLU A 861 25.86 3.00 -8.17
C GLU A 861 27.18 3.10 -7.38
N ASN A 862 27.66 1.99 -6.83
CA ASN A 862 28.91 1.89 -6.09
C ASN A 862 30.19 1.93 -6.97
N MET A 863 30.09 1.77 -8.29
CA MET A 863 31.21 1.77 -9.25
C MET A 863 31.24 3.00 -10.17
N ARG A 864 30.33 3.96 -10.00
CA ARG A 864 30.25 5.16 -10.85
C ARG A 864 31.19 6.31 -10.43
N ASP A 865 31.76 6.22 -9.23
CA ASP A 865 32.60 7.27 -8.62
C ASP A 865 34.10 6.90 -8.54
N THR A 866 34.51 5.79 -9.16
CA THR A 866 35.92 5.40 -9.43
C THR A 866 36.28 5.68 -10.87
#